data_AF-A0A1C6V3S3-F1
#
_entry.id   AF-A0A1C6V3S3-F1
#
_cell.length_a   1.000
_cell.length_b   1.000
_cell.length_c   1.000
_cell.angle_alpha   90.00
_cell.angle_beta   90.00
_cell.angle_gamma   90.00
#
_symmetry.space_group_name_H-M   'P 1'
#
loop_
_entity.id
_entity.type
_entity.pdbx_description
1 polymer ?
#
loop_
_entity_poly.entity_id
_entity_poly.type
_entity_poly.pdbx_seq_one_letter_code
_entity_poly.pdbx_strand_id
1 'polypeptide(L)'
;MGEVTLRPGSLVRAVEGGLLVSGWRSSSVVTCPPVVGELWRRLEPLLRRGLDPGTATLGLSDGTAKAVRWLLGLLADHDVLIDVRVPLGGHPLAACLAGLAQNPADALDAVSRSTVTVAGDGDVPPAVRAALTTSGVSTGDDVGADLVVWIRTENPGEHRKPPVPPWTWASPQRLGPSRPAVLPVTIRPDGVLIGPLAGAGHPAAAHWPTEGADDDPAGSARARRLLPFLVAHEVVRTVSGLADGTALLLRGAGVHRVGVPTGPDGPRPRPPAVQIGPLDGAPAPGTGPAARAASAHPPVNDDTTGNTGPPGPSDADDGPVRVIGNNGRLVRAVAIIASTGRRRTDQPIVVGVATDWPVARHLAEQRAAHATGRAYLPVRARGTAIEIGPLSSPGVSGCLQCADTRHQAVLGAGSAATLLADGRPLPLPPYWRGLIGELVAGQLADDADPRTTSVLSVRDGSISRHLIRALPDCPACGALPPDSASAATIALRPRRQPAPDRFRARPEPPDLAMLRAELVDFRYGPVTHVHVDRQGPLALSAAELPVPGRSGRLGGYGRAADQPTAQVLALLEAVEREAGRCPQTRRTTTLGSYRELAADAVDPARLGLPEPDAVRHPGYRLAPFTPDTVTSWVWAYDLAGDRPVLVPEHAAYYGVDRAGAARFLYESSSGCAVGGCLEEAILYACLETIERDAFLLTWYAGRTPPALALPPDVDPLTRYLADRIAAEGYTLHLLDVTSDIGIPAVWALAVTDHPDRTDRGATFSAAGAHPDPRRAAAAAVLEVGVNVAVAPKVARPPRDRLLAMLADPDLVRELGDHAALYLLPQTLSRFDFTLRDAAAGPARPFDEHFAGWRDRWLHPDLTEVLRRVVDAMASAGTPPLVVDQTGAAERRLDLAAVKVLAPGAVPMTFGHLNRRVDLPRLRQARLAAPDHLILPHPFP
;
A
#
# COMPACT_ATOMS: atom_id res chain seq x y z
N MET A 1 -5.79 29.91 26.64
CA MET A 1 -4.37 29.51 26.70
C MET A 1 -3.60 30.68 27.29
N GLY A 2 -2.54 30.44 28.06
CA GLY A 2 -1.59 31.49 28.43
C GLY A 2 -0.76 31.92 27.22
N GLU A 3 0.19 32.82 27.44
CA GLU A 3 1.21 33.21 26.47
C GLU A 3 1.96 31.95 25.95
N VAL A 4 2.18 31.83 24.63
CA VAL A 4 2.83 30.67 23.99
C VAL A 4 4.12 31.05 23.27
N THR A 5 5.08 30.13 23.21
CA THR A 5 6.35 30.26 22.48
C THR A 5 6.64 29.03 21.61
N LEU A 6 7.65 29.13 20.73
CA LEU A 6 8.08 28.02 19.88
C LEU A 6 8.80 26.96 20.70
N ARG A 7 8.38 25.71 20.55
CA ARG A 7 9.07 24.56 21.14
C ARG A 7 10.47 24.43 20.53
N PRO A 8 11.53 24.38 21.37
CA PRO A 8 12.90 24.16 20.91
C PRO A 8 13.03 22.89 20.05
N GLY A 9 13.82 22.97 18.97
CA GLY A 9 14.02 21.88 18.01
C GLY A 9 12.95 21.77 16.91
N SER A 10 11.87 22.54 16.98
CA SER A 10 10.89 22.62 15.91
C SER A 10 11.41 23.50 14.77
N LEU A 11 11.15 23.08 13.52
CA LEU A 11 11.53 23.81 12.31
C LEU A 11 10.28 24.28 11.59
N VAL A 12 10.17 25.59 11.37
CA VAL A 12 9.15 26.17 10.50
C VAL A 12 9.87 27.04 9.47
N ARG A 13 9.69 26.73 8.19
CA ARG A 13 10.42 27.40 7.11
C ARG A 13 9.52 27.60 5.91
N ALA A 14 9.52 28.81 5.36
CA ALA A 14 8.92 29.06 4.05
C ALA A 14 9.71 28.30 2.97
N VAL A 15 9.00 27.52 2.16
CA VAL A 15 9.54 26.75 1.03
C VAL A 15 8.76 27.13 -0.24
N GLU A 16 9.27 26.76 -1.41
CA GLU A 16 8.59 27.06 -2.68
C GLU A 16 7.19 26.40 -2.70
N GLY A 17 6.13 27.21 -2.80
CA GLY A 17 4.74 26.74 -2.80
C GLY A 17 4.13 26.41 -1.42
N GLY A 18 4.80 26.70 -0.30
CA GLY A 18 4.23 26.39 1.02
C GLY A 18 5.09 26.71 2.25
N LEU A 19 4.73 26.08 3.37
CA LEU A 19 5.43 26.18 4.66
C LEU A 19 5.83 24.76 5.10
N LEU A 20 7.12 24.50 5.27
CA LEU A 20 7.61 23.31 5.97
C LEU A 20 7.37 23.53 7.47
N VAL A 21 6.53 22.71 8.08
CA VAL A 21 6.27 22.71 9.53
C VAL A 21 6.71 21.36 10.07
N SER A 22 7.68 21.37 10.96
CA SER A 22 8.25 20.17 11.56
C SER A 22 8.33 20.36 13.06
N GLY A 23 7.39 19.74 13.77
CA GLY A 23 7.48 19.59 15.22
C GLY A 23 7.80 18.15 15.59
N TRP A 24 7.68 17.83 16.88
CA TRP A 24 8.11 16.54 17.41
C TRP A 24 7.16 15.38 17.08
N ARG A 25 5.89 15.66 16.82
CA ARG A 25 4.88 14.64 16.48
C ARG A 25 4.77 14.37 14.99
N SER A 26 5.05 15.37 14.16
CA SER A 26 4.86 15.28 12.72
C SER A 26 5.62 16.39 11.99
N SER A 27 6.06 16.05 10.78
CA SER A 27 6.61 17.00 9.81
C SER A 27 5.75 16.99 8.56
N SER A 28 5.37 18.16 8.08
CA SER A 28 4.55 18.33 6.87
C SER A 28 5.06 19.50 6.06
N VAL A 29 4.88 19.43 4.73
CA VAL A 29 4.95 20.60 3.86
C VAL A 29 3.51 21.00 3.59
N VAL A 30 3.12 22.15 4.12
CA VAL A 30 1.76 22.67 4.00
C VAL A 30 1.72 23.59 2.79
N THR A 31 0.99 23.17 1.75
CA THR A 31 0.76 24.01 0.58
C THR A 31 -0.09 25.21 1.00
N CYS A 32 0.45 26.41 0.86
CA CYS A 32 -0.22 27.64 1.24
C CYS A 32 0.24 28.80 0.35
N PRO A 33 -0.58 29.85 0.18
CA PRO A 33 -0.19 31.02 -0.61
C PRO A 33 1.11 31.66 -0.09
N PRO A 34 1.94 32.28 -0.97
CA PRO A 34 3.22 32.88 -0.59
C PRO A 34 3.12 33.91 0.56
N VAL A 35 1.97 34.57 0.70
CA VAL A 35 1.69 35.52 1.80
C VAL A 35 1.77 34.87 3.19
N VAL A 36 1.55 33.56 3.31
CA VAL A 36 1.70 32.83 4.58
C VAL A 36 3.17 32.72 4.99
N GLY A 37 4.10 32.60 4.04
CA GLY A 37 5.54 32.64 4.33
C GLY A 37 6.02 34.02 4.79
N GLU A 38 5.40 35.10 4.31
CA GLU A 38 5.61 36.46 4.81
C GLU A 38 4.98 36.65 6.20
N LEU A 39 3.78 36.10 6.42
CA LEU A 39 3.12 36.12 7.72
C LEU A 39 3.95 35.39 8.79
N TRP A 40 4.49 34.21 8.46
CA TRP A 40 5.38 33.46 9.35
C TRP A 40 6.61 34.29 9.72
N ARG A 41 7.29 34.92 8.75
CA ARG A 41 8.47 35.77 9.01
C ARG A 41 8.19 36.91 9.98
N ARG A 42 6.96 37.42 10.02
CA ARG A 42 6.53 38.47 10.97
C ARG A 42 6.07 37.92 12.31
N LEU A 43 5.46 36.73 12.33
CA LEU A 43 4.93 36.10 13.53
C LEU A 43 6.01 35.38 14.35
N GLU A 44 7.02 34.82 13.70
CA GLU A 44 8.11 34.06 14.34
C GLU A 44 8.83 34.84 15.46
N PRO A 45 9.28 36.10 15.26
CA PRO A 45 9.94 36.85 16.33
C PRO A 45 9.04 37.15 17.52
N LEU A 46 7.72 37.28 17.28
CA LEU A 46 6.72 37.51 18.33
C LEU A 46 6.49 36.23 19.13
N LEU A 47 6.30 35.10 18.46
CA LEU A 47 6.17 33.80 19.11
C LEU A 47 7.41 33.47 19.94
N ARG A 48 8.62 33.73 19.45
CA ARG A 48 9.86 33.51 20.22
C ARG A 48 9.95 34.31 21.51
N ARG A 49 9.26 35.45 21.60
CA ARG A 49 9.23 36.31 22.80
C ARG A 49 8.09 35.97 23.77
N GLY A 50 7.20 35.06 23.37
CA GLY A 50 5.92 34.86 24.03
C GLY A 50 4.83 35.68 23.34
N LEU A 51 3.77 34.99 22.93
CA LEU A 51 2.60 35.59 22.29
C LEU A 51 1.35 34.99 22.91
N ASP A 52 0.43 35.82 23.40
CA ASP A 52 -0.90 35.35 23.79
C ASP A 52 -1.80 35.21 22.53
N PRO A 53 -2.21 33.98 22.15
CA PRO A 53 -3.05 33.77 20.97
C PRO A 53 -4.39 34.51 21.01
N GLY A 54 -4.92 34.78 22.22
CA GLY A 54 -6.19 35.46 22.43
C GLY A 54 -6.14 36.95 22.09
N THR A 55 -5.01 37.60 22.34
CA THR A 55 -4.80 39.03 22.10
C THR A 55 -4.04 39.32 20.81
N ALA A 56 -3.31 38.33 20.25
CA ALA A 56 -2.52 38.45 19.02
C ALA A 56 -3.28 38.87 17.76
N THR A 57 -4.62 38.83 17.79
CA THR A 57 -5.46 39.21 16.63
C THR A 57 -6.25 40.51 16.82
N LEU A 58 -6.10 41.19 17.96
CA LEU A 58 -6.76 42.46 18.23
C LEU A 58 -6.18 43.58 17.35
N GLY A 59 -7.05 44.35 16.68
CA GLY A 59 -6.65 45.47 15.81
C GLY A 59 -6.14 45.07 14.42
N LEU A 60 -6.11 43.78 14.08
CA LEU A 60 -5.81 43.29 12.73
C LEU A 60 -7.07 43.30 11.85
N SER A 61 -6.91 43.41 10.53
CA SER A 61 -8.02 43.17 9.59
C SER A 61 -8.53 41.73 9.70
N ASP A 62 -9.82 41.49 9.42
CA ASP A 62 -10.44 40.15 9.56
C ASP A 62 -9.69 39.05 8.79
N GLY A 63 -9.22 39.36 7.58
CA GLY A 63 -8.43 38.43 6.76
C GLY A 63 -7.10 38.07 7.41
N THR A 64 -6.38 39.06 7.96
CA THR A 64 -5.11 38.84 8.67
C THR A 64 -5.33 38.08 9.98
N ALA A 65 -6.37 38.43 10.74
CA ALA A 65 -6.71 37.76 11.99
C ALA A 65 -7.05 36.26 11.78
N LYS A 66 -7.78 35.94 10.71
CA LYS A 66 -8.09 34.55 10.34
C LYS A 66 -6.83 33.78 9.93
N ALA A 67 -5.92 34.40 9.18
CA ALA A 67 -4.65 33.78 8.78
C ALA A 67 -3.73 33.52 9.98
N VAL A 68 -3.65 34.44 10.94
CA VAL A 68 -2.87 34.26 12.18
C VAL A 68 -3.43 33.11 13.02
N ARG A 69 -4.76 33.05 13.22
CA ARG A 69 -5.39 31.94 13.97
C ARG A 69 -5.17 30.58 13.31
N TRP A 70 -5.31 30.52 11.98
CA TRP A 70 -5.05 29.30 11.22
C TRP A 70 -3.59 28.85 11.37
N LEU A 71 -2.64 29.77 11.25
CA LEU A 71 -1.22 29.46 11.40
C LEU A 71 -0.89 28.98 12.83
N LEU A 72 -1.43 29.63 13.86
CA LEU A 72 -1.24 29.19 15.26
C LEU A 72 -1.87 27.81 15.52
N GLY A 73 -3.03 27.52 14.93
CA GLY A 73 -3.66 26.20 14.97
C GLY A 73 -2.79 25.14 14.30
N LEU A 74 -2.29 25.43 13.10
CA LEU A 74 -1.38 24.55 12.37
C LEU A 74 -0.10 24.24 13.18
N LEU A 75 0.50 25.25 13.81
CA LEU A 75 1.68 25.06 14.66
C LEU A 75 1.34 24.22 15.91
N ALA A 76 0.16 24.40 16.50
CA ALA A 76 -0.29 23.57 17.63
C ALA A 76 -0.52 22.11 17.22
N ASP A 77 -1.16 21.86 16.06
CA ASP A 77 -1.41 20.51 15.54
C ASP A 77 -0.12 19.73 15.27
N HIS A 78 0.94 20.44 14.88
CA HIS A 78 2.28 19.90 14.69
C HIS A 78 3.13 19.87 15.98
N ASP A 79 2.56 20.21 17.14
CA ASP A 79 3.23 20.20 18.44
C ASP A 79 4.44 21.16 18.53
N VAL A 80 4.35 22.29 17.83
CA VAL A 80 5.37 23.34 17.69
C VAL A 80 5.24 24.44 18.76
N LEU A 81 4.11 24.56 19.47
CA LEU A 81 3.85 25.60 20.46
C LEU A 81 3.87 25.07 21.91
N ILE A 82 4.39 25.84 22.87
CA ILE A 82 4.40 25.55 24.32
C ILE A 82 4.03 26.79 25.16
N ASP A 83 3.48 26.62 26.37
CA ASP A 83 3.13 27.73 27.29
C ASP A 83 4.41 28.39 27.88
N VAL A 84 4.46 29.72 27.90
CA VAL A 84 5.61 30.56 28.30
C VAL A 84 5.93 30.48 29.79
N ARG A 85 5.03 29.94 30.62
CA ARG A 85 5.28 29.73 32.06
C ARG A 85 6.38 28.71 32.39
N VAL A 86 7.08 28.20 31.38
CA VAL A 86 8.32 27.40 31.55
C VAL A 86 9.51 28.26 31.12
N PRO A 87 10.34 28.80 32.04
CA PRO A 87 11.48 29.62 31.67
C PRO A 87 12.61 28.71 31.17
N LEU A 88 12.49 28.23 29.93
CA LEU A 88 13.57 27.54 29.23
C LEU A 88 14.44 28.59 28.58
N GLY A 89 15.29 29.25 29.36
CA GLY A 89 16.22 30.28 28.90
C GLY A 89 17.21 29.71 27.87
N GLY A 90 16.82 29.67 26.59
CA GLY A 90 17.68 29.38 25.45
C GLY A 90 18.37 28.00 25.40
N HIS A 91 18.15 27.12 26.37
CA HIS A 91 18.98 25.92 26.55
C HIS A 91 18.66 24.83 25.50
N PRO A 92 19.66 24.31 24.76
CA PRO A 92 19.46 23.20 23.81
C PRO A 92 18.91 21.90 24.45
N LEU A 93 19.16 21.67 25.74
CA LEU A 93 18.72 20.48 26.48
C LEU A 93 17.29 20.58 27.00
N ALA A 94 16.73 21.79 27.07
CA ALA A 94 15.32 22.00 27.30
C ALA A 94 14.46 21.33 26.20
N ALA A 95 14.97 21.30 24.95
CA ALA A 95 14.37 20.60 23.82
C ALA A 95 14.33 19.07 24.04
N CYS A 96 15.45 18.48 24.48
CA CYS A 96 15.56 17.04 24.74
C CYS A 96 14.70 16.60 25.93
N LEU A 97 14.64 17.39 27.00
CA LEU A 97 13.84 17.07 28.19
C LEU A 97 12.34 17.26 27.95
N ALA A 98 11.93 18.27 27.17
CA ALA A 98 10.53 18.54 26.84
C ALA A 98 9.89 17.52 25.89
N GLY A 99 10.69 16.68 25.21
CA GLY A 99 10.20 15.59 24.35
C GLY A 99 9.95 14.26 25.08
N LEU A 100 10.45 14.10 26.32
CA LEU A 100 10.51 12.81 27.01
C LEU A 100 9.69 12.74 28.32
N ALA A 101 9.32 13.89 28.89
CA ALA A 101 8.51 13.99 30.11
C ALA A 101 7.19 14.71 29.84
N GLN A 102 6.09 14.28 30.50
CA GLN A 102 4.79 14.94 30.41
C GLN A 102 4.80 16.36 31.01
N ASN A 103 5.72 16.64 31.94
CA ASN A 103 5.96 17.97 32.52
C ASN A 103 7.46 18.36 32.46
N PRO A 104 7.88 19.29 31.58
CA PRO A 104 9.27 19.71 31.43
C PRO A 104 9.87 20.41 32.66
N ALA A 105 9.03 21.04 33.49
CA ALA A 105 9.47 21.76 34.68
C ALA A 105 10.01 20.80 35.76
N ASP A 106 9.33 19.67 35.97
CA ASP A 106 9.71 18.65 36.95
C ASP A 106 10.98 17.90 36.52
N ALA A 107 11.14 17.65 35.21
CA ALA A 107 12.34 17.04 34.65
C ALA A 107 13.58 17.94 34.81
N LEU A 108 13.40 19.26 34.65
CA LEU A 108 14.47 20.24 34.83
C LEU A 108 14.85 20.40 36.32
N ASP A 109 13.86 20.44 37.22
CA ASP A 109 14.07 20.46 38.67
C ASP A 109 14.84 19.20 39.13
N ALA A 110 14.46 18.01 38.65
CA ALA A 110 15.16 16.76 38.96
C ALA A 110 16.63 16.73 38.49
N VAL A 111 16.95 17.29 37.31
CA VAL A 111 18.33 17.39 36.81
C VAL A 111 19.13 18.42 37.61
N SER A 112 18.54 19.57 37.95
CA SER A 112 19.22 20.61 38.73
C SER A 112 19.59 20.20 40.16
N ARG A 113 18.80 19.29 40.75
CA ARG A 113 19.05 18.68 42.06
C ARG A 113 20.02 17.50 42.02
N SER A 114 20.44 17.06 40.83
CA SER A 114 21.43 15.98 40.68
C SER A 114 22.84 16.53 40.86
N THR A 115 23.71 15.72 41.47
CA THR A 115 25.10 16.09 41.78
C THR A 115 26.09 15.35 40.89
N VAL A 116 26.98 16.07 40.22
CA VAL A 116 28.00 15.50 39.32
C VAL A 116 29.40 15.90 39.77
N THR A 117 30.24 14.90 40.04
CA THR A 117 31.66 15.10 40.29
C THR A 117 32.42 14.90 38.98
N VAL A 118 33.31 15.82 38.62
CA VAL A 118 34.20 15.67 37.46
C VAL A 118 35.64 15.64 37.95
N ALA A 119 36.40 14.62 37.58
CA ALA A 119 37.80 14.46 37.94
C ALA A 119 38.62 14.01 36.72
N GLY A 120 39.94 14.21 36.74
CA GLY A 120 40.79 13.91 35.58
C GLY A 120 42.10 14.69 35.57
N ASP A 121 42.92 14.43 34.56
CA ASP A 121 44.23 15.07 34.36
C ASP A 121 44.15 16.31 33.44
N GLY A 122 44.88 17.38 33.77
CA GLY A 122 44.98 18.61 32.96
C GLY A 122 43.91 19.68 33.23
N ASP A 123 43.78 20.66 32.32
CA ASP A 123 42.91 21.86 32.51
C ASP A 123 41.44 21.65 32.08
N VAL A 124 41.10 20.46 31.58
CA VAL A 124 39.76 20.14 31.08
C VAL A 124 38.71 19.96 32.20
N PRO A 125 38.97 19.23 33.31
CA PRO A 125 37.98 19.03 34.37
C PRO A 125 37.44 20.34 34.99
N PRO A 126 38.25 21.38 35.29
CA PRO A 126 37.73 22.67 35.74
C PRO A 126 36.78 23.33 34.73
N ALA A 127 37.10 23.29 33.43
CA ALA A 127 36.26 23.88 32.39
C ALA A 127 34.92 23.14 32.23
N VAL A 128 34.94 21.81 32.35
CA VAL A 128 33.74 20.97 32.30
C VAL A 128 32.87 21.20 33.54
N ARG A 129 33.45 21.34 34.73
CA ARG A 129 32.70 21.70 35.95
C ARG A 129 32.00 23.05 35.78
N ALA A 130 32.71 24.05 35.26
CA ALA A 130 32.11 25.35 34.98
C ALA A 130 30.94 25.23 33.99
N ALA A 131 31.10 24.47 32.90
CA ALA A 131 30.05 24.26 31.90
C ALA A 131 28.81 23.53 32.46
N LEU A 132 29.00 22.51 33.30
CA LEU A 132 27.91 21.80 33.97
C LEU A 132 27.16 22.71 34.95
N THR A 133 27.88 23.51 35.74
CA THR A 133 27.29 24.49 36.66
C THR A 133 26.52 25.58 35.89
N THR A 134 27.04 26.07 34.77
CA THR A 134 26.31 26.99 33.87
C THR A 134 25.06 26.34 33.27
N SER A 135 25.08 25.01 33.07
CA SER A 135 23.94 24.23 32.58
C SER A 135 22.95 23.81 33.68
N GLY A 136 23.10 24.36 34.90
CA GLY A 136 22.20 24.13 36.01
C GLY A 136 22.40 22.82 36.75
N VAL A 137 23.47 22.06 36.47
CA VAL A 137 23.82 20.82 37.19
C VAL A 137 24.74 21.15 38.35
N SER A 138 24.41 20.69 39.56
CA SER A 138 25.24 20.92 40.74
C SER A 138 26.54 20.12 40.64
N THR A 139 27.70 20.77 40.79
CA THR A 139 29.01 20.10 40.82
C THR A 139 29.65 20.19 42.21
N GLY A 140 30.23 19.10 42.71
CA GLY A 140 30.77 19.01 44.09
C GLY A 140 31.86 17.95 44.29
N ASP A 141 32.44 17.93 45.48
CA ASP A 141 33.56 17.05 45.87
C ASP A 141 33.11 15.59 46.11
N ASP A 142 34.04 14.64 45.90
CA ASP A 142 33.88 13.19 45.64
C ASP A 142 32.90 12.35 46.51
N VAL A 143 32.32 12.89 47.58
CA VAL A 143 31.52 12.12 48.55
C VAL A 143 30.02 12.36 48.36
N GLY A 144 29.35 11.44 47.65
CA GLY A 144 27.88 11.37 47.57
C GLY A 144 27.25 11.78 46.23
N ALA A 145 28.03 11.94 45.15
CA ALA A 145 27.52 12.35 43.85
C ALA A 145 26.61 11.30 43.16
N ASP A 146 25.65 11.75 42.37
CA ASP A 146 24.80 10.88 41.53
C ASP A 146 25.58 10.30 40.33
N LEU A 147 26.58 11.04 39.82
CA LEU A 147 27.45 10.64 38.72
C LEU A 147 28.87 11.19 38.89
N VAL A 148 29.88 10.35 38.62
CA VAL A 148 31.29 10.73 38.59
C VAL A 148 31.81 10.64 37.15
N VAL A 149 32.34 11.73 36.62
CA VAL A 149 32.95 11.81 35.28
C VAL A 149 34.45 11.79 35.42
N TRP A 150 35.11 10.84 34.75
CA TRP A 150 36.56 10.75 34.75
C TRP A 150 37.13 11.09 33.37
N ILE A 151 37.84 12.20 33.26
CA ILE A 151 38.38 12.71 31.99
C ILE A 151 39.90 12.45 31.90
N ARG A 152 40.36 11.90 30.79
CA ARG A 152 41.78 11.73 30.48
C ARG A 152 42.12 12.23 29.08
N THR A 153 43.28 12.84 28.89
CA THR A 153 43.87 13.15 27.59
C THR A 153 44.91 12.10 27.18
N GLU A 154 44.83 11.58 25.95
CA GLU A 154 45.86 10.73 25.34
C GLU A 154 46.90 11.60 24.61
N ASN A 155 48.16 11.57 25.06
CA ASN A 155 49.30 12.16 24.33
C ASN A 155 49.91 11.14 23.36
N PRO A 156 50.20 11.51 22.10
CA PRO A 156 50.86 10.63 21.14
C PRO A 156 52.34 10.44 21.56
N GLY A 157 52.63 9.35 22.28
CA GLY A 157 53.99 8.96 22.66
C GLY A 157 54.15 8.27 24.02
N GLU A 158 53.16 8.34 24.91
CA GLU A 158 53.23 7.70 26.23
C GLU A 158 52.26 6.51 26.36
N HIS A 159 52.78 5.28 26.24
CA HIS A 159 52.05 4.08 26.66
C HIS A 159 52.20 3.86 28.18
N ARG A 160 51.56 4.70 29.00
CA ARG A 160 51.35 4.40 30.44
C ARG A 160 50.01 3.68 30.65
N LYS A 161 50.04 2.59 31.44
CA LYS A 161 48.85 1.91 31.98
C LYS A 161 47.95 2.95 32.67
N PRO A 162 46.61 2.81 32.61
CA PRO A 162 45.70 3.76 33.23
C PRO A 162 45.95 3.83 34.75
N PRO A 163 46.10 5.03 35.35
CA PRO A 163 46.06 5.14 36.80
C PRO A 163 44.66 4.75 37.30
N VAL A 164 44.62 4.03 38.42
CA VAL A 164 43.37 3.61 39.08
C VAL A 164 42.79 4.84 39.80
N PRO A 165 41.49 5.17 39.69
CA PRO A 165 40.92 6.37 40.29
C PRO A 165 41.17 6.47 41.82
N PRO A 166 41.33 7.66 42.41
CA PRO A 166 41.73 7.82 43.82
C PRO A 166 40.82 7.08 44.82
N TRP A 167 39.52 6.96 44.52
CA TRP A 167 38.52 6.31 45.37
C TRP A 167 38.54 4.78 45.34
N THR A 168 39.29 4.14 44.45
CA THR A 168 39.49 2.67 44.55
C THR A 168 40.44 2.28 45.68
N TRP A 169 41.08 3.25 46.34
CA TRP A 169 42.03 3.06 47.44
C TRP A 169 41.36 3.25 48.83
N ALA A 170 40.09 3.65 48.87
CA ALA A 170 39.35 3.80 50.13
C ALA A 170 38.82 2.44 50.60
N SER A 171 39.15 2.08 51.84
CA SER A 171 38.68 0.86 52.51
C SER A 171 37.14 0.76 52.46
N PRO A 172 36.54 -0.42 52.19
CA PRO A 172 35.10 -0.60 51.92
C PRO A 172 34.14 -0.23 53.07
N GLN A 173 34.65 0.29 54.19
CA GLN A 173 33.87 0.63 55.39
C GLN A 173 33.41 2.11 55.46
N ARG A 174 33.80 2.99 54.51
CA ARG A 174 33.40 4.42 54.52
C ARG A 174 32.34 4.84 53.50
N LEU A 175 31.84 3.94 52.67
CA LEU A 175 30.85 4.25 51.63
C LEU A 175 29.55 3.48 51.90
N GLY A 176 28.44 4.20 52.04
CA GLY A 176 27.10 3.62 52.21
C GLY A 176 26.59 2.84 50.99
N PRO A 177 25.33 2.35 51.02
CA PRO A 177 24.81 1.32 50.09
C PRO A 177 24.65 1.74 48.62
N SER A 178 24.82 3.01 48.25
CA SER A 178 24.70 3.50 46.87
C SER A 178 26.07 3.88 46.29
N ARG A 179 26.62 3.03 45.40
CA ARG A 179 27.82 3.39 44.63
C ARG A 179 27.46 4.40 43.53
N PRO A 180 28.21 5.50 43.37
CA PRO A 180 27.99 6.44 42.28
C PRO A 180 28.27 5.80 40.92
N ALA A 181 27.49 6.19 39.92
CA ALA A 181 27.74 5.86 38.52
C ALA A 181 29.05 6.49 38.04
N VAL A 182 29.85 5.80 37.22
CA VAL A 182 31.11 6.36 36.68
C VAL A 182 31.06 6.44 35.15
N LEU A 183 31.33 7.62 34.60
CA LEU A 183 31.42 7.91 33.18
C LEU A 183 32.87 8.24 32.77
N PRO A 184 33.63 7.30 32.20
CA PRO A 184 34.95 7.57 31.69
C PRO A 184 34.90 8.27 30.32
N VAL A 185 35.75 9.28 30.16
CA VAL A 185 35.94 10.08 28.96
C VAL A 185 37.41 10.11 28.60
N THR A 186 37.74 9.76 27.36
CA THR A 186 39.10 9.83 26.82
C THR A 186 39.14 10.82 25.66
N ILE A 187 39.99 11.82 25.77
CA ILE A 187 40.21 12.86 24.77
C ILE A 187 41.43 12.45 23.95
N ARG A 188 41.21 12.14 22.67
CA ARG A 188 42.25 11.75 21.73
C ARG A 188 42.51 12.89 20.75
N PRO A 189 43.68 12.92 20.07
CA PRO A 189 43.95 13.92 19.04
C PRO A 189 42.92 13.94 17.89
N ASP A 190 42.25 12.82 17.63
CA ASP A 190 41.25 12.63 16.56
C ASP A 190 39.78 12.77 17.02
N GLY A 191 39.52 12.98 18.31
CA GLY A 191 38.18 13.19 18.86
C GLY A 191 38.00 12.77 20.32
N VAL A 192 36.77 12.92 20.83
CA VAL A 192 36.41 12.51 22.20
C VAL A 192 35.71 11.15 22.18
N LEU A 193 36.22 10.20 22.98
CA LEU A 193 35.61 8.90 23.25
C LEU A 193 34.90 8.92 24.60
N ILE A 194 33.64 8.49 24.62
CA ILE A 194 32.79 8.42 25.82
C ILE A 194 32.22 7.02 25.94
N GLY A 195 32.53 6.32 27.03
CA GLY A 195 32.01 4.97 27.27
C GLY A 195 32.95 4.11 28.13
N PRO A 196 32.45 3.00 28.72
CA PRO A 196 33.23 2.16 29.63
C PRO A 196 34.45 1.57 28.91
N LEU A 197 35.65 1.75 29.47
CA LEU A 197 36.90 1.19 28.96
C LEU A 197 36.85 -0.35 29.04
N ALA A 198 36.36 -1.02 27.99
CA ALA A 198 36.54 -2.46 27.83
C ALA A 198 37.91 -2.74 27.20
N GLY A 199 38.97 -2.64 28.00
CA GLY A 199 40.27 -3.24 27.73
C GLY A 199 40.40 -4.54 28.53
N ALA A 200 40.82 -5.62 27.87
CA ALA A 200 40.93 -6.98 28.38
C ALA A 200 41.26 -7.13 29.89
N GLY A 201 40.38 -7.78 30.66
CA GLY A 201 40.79 -8.59 31.81
C GLY A 201 40.57 -8.06 33.24
N HIS A 202 39.50 -7.32 33.57
CA HIS A 202 39.14 -7.09 35.00
C HIS A 202 37.63 -7.23 35.30
N PRO A 203 37.20 -7.86 36.43
CA PRO A 203 35.79 -8.25 36.67
C PRO A 203 34.90 -7.16 37.29
N ALA A 204 35.28 -5.88 37.22
CA ALA A 204 34.59 -4.81 37.96
C ALA A 204 33.92 -3.78 37.03
N ALA A 205 33.09 -4.23 36.08
CA ALA A 205 32.19 -3.35 35.35
C ALA A 205 30.88 -3.20 36.15
N ALA A 206 30.66 -1.99 36.65
CA ALA A 206 29.63 -1.62 37.62
C ALA A 206 28.20 -2.05 37.24
N HIS A 207 27.53 -2.71 38.18
CA HIS A 207 26.06 -2.77 38.24
C HIS A 207 25.50 -1.35 38.37
N TRP A 208 24.63 -0.95 37.44
CA TRP A 208 23.78 0.23 37.61
C TRP A 208 22.65 -0.15 38.60
N PRO A 209 22.34 0.64 39.64
CA PRO A 209 21.29 0.26 40.57
C PRO A 209 19.93 0.26 39.83
N THR A 210 19.29 -0.90 39.78
CA THR A 210 17.97 -1.12 39.15
C THR A 210 16.82 -1.21 40.15
N GLU A 211 17.05 -0.99 41.44
CA GLU A 211 16.05 -1.23 42.48
C GLU A 211 15.57 0.05 43.16
N GLY A 212 14.23 0.23 43.18
CA GLY A 212 13.51 1.29 43.89
C GLY A 212 12.79 2.28 42.95
N ALA A 213 11.71 1.86 42.29
CA ALA A 213 10.91 2.76 41.45
C ALA A 213 9.41 2.41 41.39
N ASP A 214 8.83 1.88 42.48
CA ASP A 214 7.38 1.60 42.51
C ASP A 214 6.52 2.77 43.01
N ASP A 215 7.12 3.86 43.49
CA ASP A 215 6.39 5.11 43.83
C ASP A 215 7.18 6.35 43.39
N ASP A 216 7.07 6.76 42.13
CA ASP A 216 7.57 8.07 41.65
C ASP A 216 6.52 8.79 40.78
N PRO A 217 5.63 9.60 41.39
CA PRO A 217 4.58 10.31 40.67
C PRO A 217 5.08 11.41 39.71
N ALA A 218 6.37 11.77 39.77
CA ALA A 218 6.91 12.97 39.10
C ALA A 218 7.90 12.68 37.95
N GLY A 219 8.21 11.42 37.63
CA GLY A 219 9.14 11.06 36.55
C GLY A 219 10.62 11.38 36.84
N SER A 220 10.93 11.71 38.09
CA SER A 220 12.23 12.08 38.65
C SER A 220 13.32 11.03 38.38
N ALA A 221 13.01 9.75 38.59
CA ALA A 221 13.92 8.62 38.38
C ALA A 221 14.27 8.43 36.90
N ARG A 222 13.34 8.77 36.00
CA ARG A 222 13.53 8.70 34.55
C ARG A 222 14.43 9.83 34.05
N ALA A 223 14.32 11.03 34.62
CA ALA A 223 15.21 12.16 34.33
C ALA A 223 16.65 11.89 34.79
N ARG A 224 16.86 11.28 35.97
CA ARG A 224 18.21 10.92 36.47
C ARG A 224 18.95 9.91 35.58
N ARG A 225 18.23 9.04 34.86
CA ARG A 225 18.84 8.12 33.86
C ARG A 225 19.43 8.83 32.64
N LEU A 226 19.05 10.08 32.39
CA LEU A 226 19.53 10.89 31.27
C LEU A 226 20.77 11.73 31.63
N LEU A 227 21.07 11.85 32.93
CA LEU A 227 22.20 12.62 33.45
C LEU A 227 23.54 12.29 32.77
N PRO A 228 23.91 11.01 32.50
CA PRO A 228 25.17 10.69 31.82
C PRO A 228 25.26 11.19 30.38
N PHE A 229 24.13 11.25 29.66
CA PHE A 229 24.10 11.73 28.28
C PHE A 229 24.21 13.26 28.22
N LEU A 230 23.56 13.94 29.16
CA LEU A 230 23.66 15.38 29.35
C LEU A 230 25.10 15.78 29.70
N VAL A 231 25.71 15.04 30.62
CA VAL A 231 27.08 15.27 31.05
C VAL A 231 28.09 14.95 29.93
N ALA A 232 27.86 13.88 29.17
CA ALA A 232 28.65 13.56 27.99
C ALA A 232 28.60 14.68 26.94
N HIS A 233 27.42 15.25 26.68
CA HIS A 233 27.26 16.38 25.77
C HIS A 233 28.08 17.59 26.21
N GLU A 234 27.97 18.00 27.47
CA GLU A 234 28.72 19.15 27.99
C GLU A 234 30.23 18.91 27.96
N VAL A 235 30.69 17.69 28.28
CA VAL A 235 32.10 17.33 28.17
C VAL A 235 32.59 17.47 26.73
N VAL A 236 31.86 16.95 25.74
CA VAL A 236 32.24 17.11 24.32
C VAL A 236 32.25 18.57 23.91
N ARG A 237 31.24 19.35 24.32
CA ARG A 237 31.10 20.76 23.99
C ARG A 237 32.28 21.58 24.51
N THR A 238 32.62 21.40 25.78
CA THR A 238 33.75 22.08 26.44
C THR A 238 35.08 21.67 25.82
N VAL A 239 35.31 20.36 25.63
CA VAL A 239 36.59 19.84 25.08
C VAL A 239 36.79 20.26 23.63
N SER A 240 35.72 20.30 22.84
CA SER A 240 35.78 20.58 21.41
C SER A 240 35.60 22.06 21.07
N GLY A 241 35.46 22.95 22.08
CA GLY A 241 35.29 24.39 21.91
C GLY A 241 34.04 24.78 21.11
N LEU A 242 32.94 24.04 21.26
CA LEU A 242 31.74 24.18 20.43
C LEU A 242 30.80 25.27 20.95
N ALA A 243 30.21 26.06 20.04
CA ALA A 243 29.13 26.99 20.34
C ALA A 243 27.75 26.29 20.34
N ASP A 244 26.77 26.89 21.00
CA ASP A 244 25.41 26.36 21.12
C ASP A 244 24.77 26.11 19.74
N GLY A 245 24.17 24.92 19.57
CA GLY A 245 23.50 24.51 18.33
C GLY A 245 24.39 23.79 17.29
N THR A 246 25.64 23.45 17.61
CA THR A 246 26.51 22.71 16.68
C THR A 246 26.15 21.21 16.62
N ALA A 247 25.83 20.70 15.44
CA ALA A 247 25.53 19.28 15.24
C ALA A 247 26.77 18.38 15.38
N LEU A 248 26.60 17.27 16.10
CA LEU A 248 27.62 16.24 16.31
C LEU A 248 27.28 14.99 15.50
N LEU A 249 28.27 14.40 14.82
CA LEU A 249 28.15 13.14 14.12
C LEU A 249 28.87 12.05 14.92
N LEU A 250 28.13 11.01 15.30
CA LEU A 250 28.72 9.78 15.82
C LEU A 250 29.27 8.97 14.65
N ARG A 251 30.59 8.72 14.64
CA ARG A 251 31.24 7.84 13.66
C ARG A 251 32.07 6.81 14.42
N GLY A 252 31.62 5.55 14.42
CA GLY A 252 32.22 4.52 15.28
C GLY A 252 31.94 4.77 16.77
N ALA A 253 32.96 4.69 17.62
CA ALA A 253 32.88 5.01 19.05
C ALA A 253 33.22 6.48 19.37
N GLY A 254 33.53 7.30 18.36
CA GLY A 254 33.93 8.70 18.50
C GLY A 254 32.84 9.70 18.13
N VAL A 255 32.93 10.88 18.76
CA VAL A 255 32.06 12.02 18.47
C VAL A 255 32.84 13.04 17.63
N HIS A 256 32.30 13.40 16.46
CA HIS A 256 32.92 14.34 15.52
C HIS A 256 32.04 15.56 15.25
N ARG A 257 32.65 16.70 14.93
CA ARG A 257 31.95 17.94 14.54
C ARG A 257 31.44 17.86 13.10
N VAL A 258 30.17 18.22 12.87
CA VAL A 258 29.64 18.37 11.50
C VAL A 258 30.01 19.76 10.95
N GLY A 259 30.58 19.81 9.74
CA GLY A 259 30.72 21.06 8.97
C GLY A 259 32.11 21.73 8.93
N VAL A 260 33.19 21.06 9.34
CA VAL A 260 34.55 21.53 9.01
C VAL A 260 35.00 20.84 7.72
N PRO A 261 35.34 21.57 6.63
CA PRO A 261 35.98 20.98 5.47
C PRO A 261 37.32 20.37 5.89
N THR A 262 37.56 19.11 5.56
CA THR A 262 38.92 18.57 5.57
C THR A 262 39.77 19.46 4.67
N GLY A 263 40.84 20.06 5.21
CA GLY A 263 41.73 20.98 4.50
C GLY A 263 42.36 20.39 3.23
N PRO A 264 43.05 21.22 2.42
CA PRO A 264 43.29 20.96 1.00
C PRO A 264 44.19 19.77 0.64
N ASP A 265 44.92 19.18 1.59
CA ASP A 265 46.03 18.26 1.30
C ASP A 265 45.79 16.78 1.67
N GLY A 266 44.54 16.36 1.86
CA GLY A 266 44.19 14.93 1.99
C GLY A 266 43.90 14.29 0.62
N PRO A 267 44.44 13.09 0.29
CA PRO A 267 44.25 12.47 -1.01
C PRO A 267 42.77 12.16 -1.24
N ARG A 268 42.15 12.84 -2.22
CA ARG A 268 40.80 12.54 -2.69
C ARG A 268 40.79 11.14 -3.32
N PRO A 269 39.98 10.18 -2.84
CA PRO A 269 39.73 8.98 -3.60
C PRO A 269 39.03 9.37 -4.91
N ARG A 270 39.63 9.01 -6.05
CA ARG A 270 38.99 9.14 -7.36
C ARG A 270 37.66 8.37 -7.33
N PRO A 271 36.51 8.96 -7.70
CA PRO A 271 35.34 8.16 -8.00
C PRO A 271 35.67 7.24 -9.18
N PRO A 272 35.24 5.97 -9.17
CA PRO A 272 35.40 5.12 -10.34
C PRO A 272 34.64 5.78 -11.49
N ALA A 273 35.34 5.98 -12.61
CA ALA A 273 34.73 6.45 -13.85
C ALA A 273 33.72 5.39 -14.30
N VAL A 274 32.44 5.64 -14.07
CA VAL A 274 31.36 4.87 -14.68
C VAL A 274 31.21 5.37 -16.11
N GLN A 275 31.85 4.68 -17.05
CA GLN A 275 31.49 4.77 -18.45
C GLN A 275 30.10 4.13 -18.62
N ILE A 276 29.09 4.95 -18.87
CA ILE A 276 27.79 4.49 -19.34
C ILE A 276 27.98 4.07 -20.80
N GLY A 277 28.14 2.78 -21.03
CA GLY A 277 28.04 2.19 -22.36
C GLY A 277 26.58 2.16 -22.84
N PRO A 278 26.34 2.12 -24.17
CA PRO A 278 24.99 2.10 -24.72
C PRO A 278 24.23 0.83 -24.28
N LEU A 279 22.96 1.01 -23.90
CA LEU A 279 22.01 -0.05 -23.60
C LEU A 279 21.53 -0.69 -24.92
N ASP A 280 22.33 -1.59 -25.47
CA ASP A 280 21.92 -2.50 -26.54
C ASP A 280 21.69 -3.92 -26.00
N GLY A 281 20.54 -4.51 -26.35
CA GLY A 281 20.32 -5.96 -26.31
C GLY A 281 19.45 -6.49 -25.17
N ALA A 282 18.13 -6.43 -25.34
CA ALA A 282 17.24 -7.42 -24.75
C ALA A 282 17.54 -8.79 -25.41
N PRO A 283 17.74 -9.89 -24.66
CA PRO A 283 17.86 -11.20 -25.28
C PRO A 283 16.48 -11.69 -25.75
N ALA A 284 16.45 -12.21 -26.98
CA ALA A 284 15.31 -12.82 -27.64
C ALA A 284 14.75 -14.04 -26.88
N PRO A 285 13.46 -14.41 -27.09
CA PRO A 285 12.85 -15.56 -26.44
C PRO A 285 13.35 -16.87 -27.06
N GLY A 286 14.29 -17.52 -26.38
CA GLY A 286 14.70 -18.89 -26.67
C GLY A 286 13.70 -19.90 -26.11
N THR A 287 13.33 -20.87 -26.93
CA THR A 287 12.52 -22.06 -26.66
C THR A 287 12.76 -22.68 -25.28
N GLY A 288 11.73 -22.70 -24.44
CA GLY A 288 11.75 -23.43 -23.17
C GLY A 288 11.69 -24.95 -23.41
N PRO A 289 12.51 -25.78 -22.73
CA PRO A 289 12.27 -27.21 -22.70
C PRO A 289 11.11 -27.52 -21.73
N ALA A 290 10.32 -28.52 -22.10
CA ALA A 290 9.19 -29.02 -21.35
C ALA A 290 9.53 -29.33 -19.88
N ALA A 291 8.79 -28.71 -18.94
CA ALA A 291 8.78 -29.11 -17.55
C ALA A 291 8.03 -30.44 -17.42
N ARG A 292 8.78 -31.55 -17.39
CA ARG A 292 8.28 -32.83 -16.89
C ARG A 292 7.96 -32.70 -15.41
N ALA A 293 6.77 -33.15 -15.02
CA ALA A 293 6.39 -33.39 -13.64
C ALA A 293 7.42 -34.32 -12.97
N ALA A 294 8.05 -33.84 -11.89
CA ALA A 294 8.82 -34.66 -10.98
C ALA A 294 8.08 -34.73 -9.64
N SER A 295 7.35 -35.82 -9.46
CA SER A 295 6.95 -36.32 -8.14
C SER A 295 8.22 -36.64 -7.35
N ALA A 296 8.39 -36.03 -6.18
CA ALA A 296 9.41 -36.45 -5.22
C ALA A 296 8.75 -36.60 -3.86
N HIS A 297 8.41 -37.85 -3.52
CA HIS A 297 8.28 -38.28 -2.14
C HIS A 297 9.62 -38.07 -1.40
N PRO A 298 9.60 -37.70 -0.11
CA PRO A 298 10.83 -37.60 0.66
C PRO A 298 11.41 -39.01 0.94
N PRO A 299 12.73 -39.22 0.85
CA PRO A 299 13.31 -40.47 1.29
C PRO A 299 13.41 -40.45 2.82
N VAL A 300 12.84 -41.48 3.43
CA VAL A 300 13.21 -41.94 4.77
C VAL A 300 14.58 -42.59 4.62
N ASN A 301 15.58 -42.09 5.36
CA ASN A 301 16.75 -42.88 5.73
C ASN A 301 17.29 -42.38 7.07
N ASP A 302 17.33 -43.34 7.99
CA ASP A 302 17.94 -43.32 9.32
C ASP A 302 19.47 -43.26 9.25
N ASP A 303 20.04 -42.85 10.39
CA ASP A 303 21.41 -43.02 10.85
C ASP A 303 22.54 -42.25 10.14
N THR A 304 22.99 -41.18 10.80
CA THR A 304 24.36 -41.16 11.37
C THR A 304 24.51 -40.08 12.43
N THR A 305 25.03 -40.51 13.56
CA THR A 305 25.17 -39.85 14.86
C THR A 305 26.10 -38.63 14.84
N GLY A 306 25.61 -37.50 15.35
CA GLY A 306 26.37 -36.26 15.55
C GLY A 306 25.66 -35.33 16.55
N ASN A 307 25.66 -35.75 17.81
CA ASN A 307 25.15 -35.10 19.02
C ASN A 307 25.07 -33.55 19.04
N THR A 308 23.88 -32.98 18.80
CA THR A 308 23.34 -31.78 19.50
C THR A 308 21.80 -31.82 19.44
N GLY A 309 21.18 -32.50 20.39
CA GLY A 309 19.72 -32.58 20.50
C GLY A 309 19.05 -31.20 20.69
N PRO A 310 17.74 -31.09 20.41
CA PRO A 310 16.99 -29.88 20.71
C PRO A 310 17.01 -29.65 22.24
N PRO A 311 17.17 -28.41 22.72
CA PRO A 311 17.01 -28.16 24.15
C PRO A 311 15.56 -28.53 24.51
N GLY A 312 15.42 -29.49 25.44
CA GLY A 312 14.12 -29.84 26.02
C GLY A 312 13.46 -28.62 26.68
N PRO A 313 12.13 -28.66 26.88
CA PRO A 313 11.41 -27.55 27.49
C PRO A 313 11.88 -27.40 28.94
N SER A 314 12.71 -26.38 29.20
CA SER A 314 12.93 -25.91 30.56
C SER A 314 11.66 -25.16 30.98
N ASP A 315 10.86 -25.79 31.82
CA ASP A 315 9.86 -25.12 32.66
C ASP A 315 10.59 -24.12 33.58
N ALA A 316 10.61 -22.84 33.18
CA ALA A 316 10.81 -21.66 34.04
C ALA A 316 11.04 -20.42 33.16
N ASP A 317 9.95 -19.73 32.76
CA ASP A 317 9.77 -18.27 32.87
C ASP A 317 8.38 -17.92 32.30
N ASP A 318 7.38 -17.82 33.18
CA ASP A 318 5.98 -17.55 32.81
C ASP A 318 5.67 -16.04 32.80
N GLY A 319 6.67 -15.25 32.36
CA GLY A 319 6.56 -13.81 32.26
C GLY A 319 5.58 -13.34 31.16
N PRO A 320 5.08 -12.09 31.26
CA PRO A 320 4.12 -11.53 30.30
C PRO A 320 4.70 -11.37 28.89
N VAL A 321 6.04 -11.26 28.76
CA VAL A 321 6.74 -11.21 27.47
C VAL A 321 7.89 -12.20 27.48
N ARG A 322 7.85 -13.17 26.55
CA ARG A 322 8.92 -14.16 26.33
C ARG A 322 9.66 -13.83 25.06
N VAL A 323 10.98 -13.59 25.13
CA VAL A 323 11.82 -13.31 23.95
C VAL A 323 12.61 -14.57 23.57
N ILE A 324 12.46 -15.04 22.34
CA ILE A 324 13.17 -16.21 21.79
C ILE A 324 13.96 -15.79 20.55
N GLY A 325 15.08 -16.45 20.22
CA GLY A 325 15.85 -16.06 19.03
C GLY A 325 17.20 -16.75 18.85
N ASN A 326 17.80 -16.59 17.67
CA ASN A 326 19.13 -17.15 17.34
C ASN A 326 20.30 -16.17 17.62
N ASN A 327 20.01 -14.94 18.03
CA ASN A 327 21.02 -13.92 18.31
C ASN A 327 20.95 -13.47 19.78
N GLY A 328 21.69 -14.15 20.66
CA GLY A 328 21.62 -13.92 22.11
C GLY A 328 21.87 -12.48 22.56
N ARG A 329 22.64 -11.69 21.78
CA ARG A 329 22.88 -10.26 22.09
C ARG A 329 21.67 -9.39 21.78
N LEU A 330 21.02 -9.63 20.63
CA LEU A 330 19.81 -8.90 20.26
C LEU A 330 18.62 -9.32 21.13
N VAL A 331 18.49 -10.63 21.41
CA VAL A 331 17.47 -11.17 22.33
C VAL A 331 17.58 -10.50 23.70
N ARG A 332 18.79 -10.39 24.27
CA ARG A 332 18.99 -9.70 25.56
C ARG A 332 18.60 -8.23 25.50
N ALA A 333 19.00 -7.50 24.45
CA ALA A 333 18.65 -6.09 24.31
C ALA A 333 17.12 -5.88 24.21
N VAL A 334 16.44 -6.71 23.42
CA VAL A 334 14.98 -6.68 23.29
C VAL A 334 14.30 -7.06 24.61
N ALA A 335 14.77 -8.08 25.31
CA ALA A 335 14.20 -8.51 26.59
C ALA A 335 14.32 -7.44 27.68
N ILE A 336 15.47 -6.76 27.77
CA ILE A 336 15.67 -5.66 28.74
C ILE A 336 14.71 -4.51 28.46
N ILE A 337 14.54 -4.10 27.20
CA ILE A 337 13.70 -2.94 26.87
C ILE A 337 12.21 -3.30 26.94
N ALA A 338 11.80 -4.44 26.40
CA ALA A 338 10.41 -4.91 26.41
C ALA A 338 9.86 -5.18 27.83
N SER A 339 10.72 -5.51 28.79
CA SER A 339 10.31 -5.68 30.19
C SER A 339 10.00 -4.35 30.90
N THR A 340 10.41 -3.19 30.34
CA THR A 340 10.32 -1.86 30.99
C THR A 340 9.22 -0.92 30.46
N GLY A 341 8.53 -1.27 29.36
CA GLY A 341 7.50 -0.42 28.74
C GLY A 341 6.08 -0.60 29.32
N ARG A 342 5.19 0.39 29.09
CA ARG A 342 3.71 0.19 29.22
C ARG A 342 3.26 -0.82 28.17
N ARG A 343 2.35 -1.73 28.54
CA ARG A 343 2.08 -2.95 27.79
C ARG A 343 0.61 -3.12 27.56
N ARG A 344 0.27 -3.58 26.35
CA ARG A 344 -1.02 -4.21 26.06
C ARG A 344 -1.27 -5.36 27.05
N THR A 345 -2.17 -5.15 27.99
CA THR A 345 -2.30 -5.96 29.22
C THR A 345 -3.07 -7.26 29.07
N ASP A 346 -3.57 -7.58 27.89
CA ASP A 346 -4.71 -8.51 27.79
C ASP A 346 -4.31 -9.97 27.47
N GLN A 347 -3.06 -10.22 27.05
CA GLN A 347 -2.57 -11.57 26.72
C GLN A 347 -1.03 -11.67 26.80
N PRO A 348 -0.45 -12.84 27.15
CA PRO A 348 0.99 -13.04 27.12
C PRO A 348 1.55 -13.00 25.69
N ILE A 349 2.77 -12.51 25.53
CA ILE A 349 3.37 -12.25 24.21
C ILE A 349 4.69 -13.03 24.05
N VAL A 350 4.91 -13.57 22.85
CA VAL A 350 6.19 -14.16 22.43
C VAL A 350 6.82 -13.25 21.36
N VAL A 351 8.04 -12.78 21.60
CA VAL A 351 8.83 -12.02 20.61
C VAL A 351 9.87 -12.94 20.00
N GLY A 352 9.71 -13.26 18.72
CA GLY A 352 10.65 -14.09 17.96
C GLY A 352 11.68 -13.24 17.24
N VAL A 353 12.96 -13.38 17.59
CA VAL A 353 14.08 -12.59 17.07
C VAL A 353 14.98 -13.43 16.17
N ALA A 354 15.07 -13.04 14.91
CA ALA A 354 15.98 -13.62 13.93
C ALA A 354 16.74 -12.50 13.19
N THR A 355 18.05 -12.66 13.04
CA THR A 355 18.86 -11.72 12.24
C THR A 355 19.00 -12.14 10.77
N ASP A 356 18.22 -13.12 10.36
CA ASP A 356 18.08 -13.71 9.04
C ASP A 356 16.60 -13.71 8.59
N TRP A 357 16.32 -14.22 7.39
CA TRP A 357 14.99 -14.25 6.79
C TRP A 357 14.31 -15.66 6.76
N PRO A 358 14.21 -16.44 7.85
CA PRO A 358 13.50 -17.71 7.82
C PRO A 358 12.01 -17.49 8.13
N VAL A 359 11.21 -17.02 7.16
CA VAL A 359 9.75 -16.83 7.35
C VAL A 359 9.09 -18.10 7.87
N ALA A 360 9.48 -19.26 7.36
CA ALA A 360 8.97 -20.56 7.81
C ALA A 360 9.15 -20.79 9.32
N ARG A 361 10.29 -20.34 9.87
CA ARG A 361 10.56 -20.41 11.32
C ARG A 361 9.61 -19.51 12.08
N HIS A 362 9.49 -18.23 11.70
CA HIS A 362 8.60 -17.31 12.39
C HIS A 362 7.12 -17.74 12.28
N LEU A 363 6.71 -18.35 11.17
CA LEU A 363 5.37 -18.93 11.04
C LEU A 363 5.17 -20.13 11.97
N ALA A 364 6.18 -20.98 12.16
CA ALA A 364 6.13 -22.09 13.11
C ALA A 364 6.06 -21.58 14.57
N GLU A 365 6.88 -20.60 14.92
CA GLU A 365 6.86 -19.94 16.23
C GLU A 365 5.52 -19.23 16.48
N GLN A 366 4.96 -18.54 15.48
CA GLN A 366 3.63 -17.95 15.55
C GLN A 366 2.56 -19.00 15.86
N ARG A 367 2.56 -20.13 15.13
CA ARG A 367 1.61 -21.23 15.37
C ARG A 367 1.74 -21.80 16.78
N ALA A 368 2.96 -21.99 17.28
CA ALA A 368 3.21 -22.49 18.63
C ALA A 368 2.74 -21.50 19.71
N ALA A 369 2.99 -20.20 19.52
CA ALA A 369 2.49 -19.16 20.42
C ALA A 369 0.95 -19.14 20.42
N HIS A 370 0.32 -19.16 19.24
CA HIS A 370 -1.14 -19.15 19.12
C HIS A 370 -1.80 -20.38 19.73
N ALA A 371 -1.18 -21.57 19.61
CA ALA A 371 -1.66 -22.80 20.22
C ALA A 371 -1.68 -22.77 21.77
N THR A 372 -0.93 -21.85 22.37
CA THR A 372 -0.88 -21.61 23.82
C THR A 372 -1.60 -20.33 24.24
N GLY A 373 -2.40 -19.74 23.35
CA GLY A 373 -3.16 -18.51 23.63
C GLY A 373 -2.30 -17.24 23.70
N ARG A 374 -1.04 -17.28 23.24
CA ARG A 374 -0.11 -16.15 23.29
C ARG A 374 -0.07 -15.40 21.96
N ALA A 375 0.08 -14.08 22.01
CA ALA A 375 0.38 -13.29 20.83
C ALA A 375 1.84 -13.48 20.38
N TYR A 376 2.12 -13.19 19.12
CA TYR A 376 3.45 -13.36 18.54
C TYR A 376 3.88 -12.12 17.75
N LEU A 377 5.06 -11.60 18.08
CA LEU A 377 5.71 -10.47 17.43
C LEU A 377 7.03 -10.91 16.76
N PRO A 378 7.12 -10.94 15.42
CA PRO A 378 8.36 -11.24 14.73
C PRO A 378 9.27 -10.01 14.64
N VAL A 379 10.56 -10.21 14.89
CA VAL A 379 11.67 -9.31 14.61
C VAL A 379 12.62 -10.04 13.67
N ARG A 380 12.67 -9.65 12.40
CA ARG A 380 13.37 -10.40 11.35
C ARG A 380 14.17 -9.49 10.43
N ALA A 381 15.29 -9.97 9.91
CA ALA A 381 16.12 -9.21 8.97
C ALA A 381 15.91 -9.67 7.53
N ARG A 382 15.75 -8.73 6.61
CA ARG A 382 15.64 -8.95 5.16
C ARG A 382 16.65 -8.06 4.44
N GLY A 383 17.77 -8.62 3.98
CA GLY A 383 18.86 -7.81 3.43
C GLY A 383 19.33 -6.77 4.45
N THR A 384 19.23 -5.47 4.13
CA THR A 384 19.58 -4.36 5.03
C THR A 384 18.37 -3.76 5.77
N ALA A 385 17.25 -4.48 5.87
CA ALA A 385 16.07 -4.03 6.60
C ALA A 385 15.79 -4.93 7.80
N ILE A 386 15.42 -4.35 8.94
CA ILE A 386 14.83 -5.06 10.09
C ILE A 386 13.34 -4.78 10.10
N GLU A 387 12.53 -5.83 10.01
CA GLU A 387 11.08 -5.77 10.12
C GLU A 387 10.65 -6.19 11.53
N ILE A 388 9.77 -5.38 12.13
CA ILE A 388 9.21 -5.59 13.48
C ILE A 388 7.69 -5.55 13.36
N GLY A 389 7.05 -6.71 13.52
CA GLY A 389 5.61 -6.87 13.33
C GLY A 389 5.19 -7.53 12.02
N PRO A 390 3.89 -7.78 11.84
CA PRO A 390 2.79 -7.35 12.72
C PRO A 390 2.70 -8.16 14.01
N LEU A 391 2.08 -7.61 15.06
CA LEU A 391 1.75 -8.33 16.29
C LEU A 391 0.51 -9.20 16.04
N SER A 392 0.72 -10.49 15.87
CA SER A 392 -0.35 -11.44 15.54
C SER A 392 -0.92 -12.08 16.81
N SER A 393 -2.23 -12.05 16.98
CA SER A 393 -2.93 -12.67 18.11
C SER A 393 -3.88 -13.77 17.62
N PRO A 394 -4.15 -14.80 18.43
CA PRO A 394 -5.17 -15.80 18.11
C PRO A 394 -6.51 -15.13 17.78
N GLY A 395 -7.17 -15.56 16.70
CA GLY A 395 -8.47 -15.02 16.29
C GLY A 395 -8.44 -13.61 15.66
N VAL A 396 -7.28 -12.94 15.58
CA VAL A 396 -7.14 -11.62 14.96
C VAL A 396 -6.54 -11.76 13.55
N SER A 397 -7.24 -11.22 12.55
CA SER A 397 -6.80 -11.23 11.15
C SER A 397 -5.69 -10.22 10.87
N GLY A 398 -4.79 -10.53 9.92
CA GLY A 398 -3.64 -9.66 9.58
C GLY A 398 -2.33 -10.14 10.19
N CYS A 399 -2.06 -11.45 10.11
CA CYS A 399 -0.88 -12.06 10.71
C CYS A 399 0.38 -11.96 9.83
N LEU A 400 1.47 -12.58 10.29
CA LEU A 400 2.73 -12.64 9.58
C LEU A 400 2.63 -13.21 8.16
N GLN A 401 1.79 -14.25 7.97
CA GLN A 401 1.57 -14.86 6.67
C GLN A 401 0.94 -13.87 5.68
N CYS A 402 0.04 -13.01 6.14
CA CYS A 402 -0.55 -11.96 5.29
C CYS A 402 0.52 -10.97 4.83
N ALA A 403 1.33 -10.48 5.78
CA ALA A 403 2.43 -9.56 5.49
C ALA A 403 3.42 -10.17 4.49
N ASP A 404 3.86 -11.41 4.72
CA ASP A 404 4.82 -12.06 3.81
C ASP A 404 4.22 -12.29 2.43
N THR A 405 3.00 -12.84 2.34
CA THR A 405 2.36 -13.13 1.05
C THR A 405 2.16 -11.86 0.21
N ARG A 406 1.75 -10.74 0.83
CA ARG A 406 1.65 -9.45 0.13
C ARG A 406 3.02 -8.94 -0.32
N HIS A 407 4.03 -9.02 0.53
CA HIS A 407 5.38 -8.59 0.17
C HIS A 407 5.97 -9.42 -0.98
N GLN A 408 5.78 -10.74 -0.97
CA GLN A 408 6.24 -11.62 -2.06
C GLN A 408 5.58 -11.23 -3.39
N ALA A 409 4.30 -10.84 -3.36
CA ALA A 409 3.62 -10.34 -4.55
C ALA A 409 4.25 -9.05 -5.09
N VAL A 410 4.70 -8.14 -4.20
CA VAL A 410 5.42 -6.92 -4.60
C VAL A 410 6.75 -7.25 -5.27
N LEU A 411 7.52 -8.19 -4.69
CA LEU A 411 8.83 -8.60 -5.23
C LEU A 411 8.70 -9.35 -6.56
N GLY A 412 7.60 -10.06 -6.78
CA GLY A 412 7.37 -10.88 -7.95
C GLY A 412 8.19 -12.18 -7.97
N ALA A 413 8.10 -12.94 -9.06
CA ALA A 413 8.91 -14.13 -9.27
C ALA A 413 10.30 -13.75 -9.80
N GLY A 414 11.38 -14.05 -9.07
CA GLY A 414 12.74 -13.74 -9.53
C GLY A 414 13.87 -14.00 -8.52
N SER A 415 15.11 -13.86 -8.99
CA SER A 415 16.36 -14.11 -8.25
C SER A 415 16.50 -13.30 -6.95
N ALA A 416 15.85 -12.14 -6.83
CA ALA A 416 15.86 -11.34 -5.61
C ALA A 416 15.16 -12.04 -4.42
N ALA A 417 14.07 -12.78 -4.66
CA ALA A 417 13.41 -13.57 -3.63
C ALA A 417 14.29 -14.74 -3.18
N THR A 418 15.00 -15.38 -4.12
CA THR A 418 15.96 -16.45 -3.87
C THR A 418 17.19 -15.96 -3.10
N LEU A 419 17.78 -14.81 -3.48
CA LEU A 419 18.93 -14.20 -2.82
C LEU A 419 18.61 -13.74 -1.39
N LEU A 420 17.38 -13.31 -1.13
CA LEU A 420 16.91 -12.98 0.23
C LEU A 420 16.60 -14.24 1.07
N ALA A 421 16.31 -15.37 0.42
CA ALA A 421 16.07 -16.65 1.08
C ALA A 421 17.35 -17.35 1.55
N ASP A 422 18.53 -16.95 1.04
CA ASP A 422 19.85 -17.51 1.44
C ASP A 422 20.19 -17.30 2.93
N GLY A 423 19.35 -16.61 3.69
CA GLY A 423 19.31 -16.70 5.16
C GLY A 423 20.56 -16.19 5.88
N ARG A 424 21.44 -15.45 5.20
CA ARG A 424 22.66 -14.94 5.83
C ARG A 424 22.31 -13.91 6.90
N PRO A 425 22.79 -14.08 8.15
CA PRO A 425 22.52 -13.12 9.20
C PRO A 425 23.07 -11.74 8.85
N LEU A 426 22.25 -10.70 9.01
CA LEU A 426 22.68 -9.32 8.90
C LEU A 426 23.64 -8.99 10.07
N PRO A 427 24.88 -8.57 9.82
CA PRO A 427 25.76 -8.08 10.88
C PRO A 427 25.17 -6.78 11.46
N LEU A 428 24.68 -6.86 12.70
CA LEU A 428 24.11 -5.72 13.42
C LEU A 428 25.12 -5.09 14.41
N PRO A 429 25.64 -3.89 14.09
CA PRO A 429 26.37 -3.06 15.05
C PRO A 429 25.62 -2.89 16.38
N PRO A 430 26.34 -2.74 17.52
CA PRO A 430 25.72 -2.62 18.84
C PRO A 430 24.67 -1.50 18.97
N TYR A 431 24.88 -0.37 18.30
CA TYR A 431 23.99 0.79 18.40
C TYR A 431 22.59 0.54 17.80
N TRP A 432 22.44 -0.35 16.82
CA TRP A 432 21.12 -0.72 16.28
C TRP A 432 20.28 -1.52 17.27
N ARG A 433 20.91 -2.22 18.23
CA ARG A 433 20.20 -3.11 19.16
C ARG A 433 19.28 -2.34 20.10
N GLY A 434 19.73 -1.16 20.57
CA GLY A 434 18.91 -0.27 21.39
C GLY A 434 17.69 0.23 20.63
N LEU A 435 17.89 0.74 19.41
CA LEU A 435 16.79 1.22 18.56
C LEU A 435 15.78 0.11 18.23
N ILE A 436 16.25 -1.11 17.91
CA ILE A 436 15.37 -2.25 17.65
C ILE A 436 14.56 -2.58 18.91
N GLY A 437 15.17 -2.56 20.09
CA GLY A 437 14.46 -2.76 21.35
C GLY A 437 13.37 -1.71 21.61
N GLU A 438 13.65 -0.44 21.35
CA GLU A 438 12.66 0.65 21.46
C GLU A 438 11.51 0.49 20.46
N LEU A 439 11.81 0.09 19.21
CA LEU A 439 10.79 -0.18 18.21
C LEU A 439 9.92 -1.39 18.57
N VAL A 440 10.51 -2.42 19.19
CA VAL A 440 9.75 -3.54 19.75
C VAL A 440 8.84 -3.04 20.88
N ALA A 441 9.36 -2.27 21.84
CA ALA A 441 8.54 -1.73 22.92
C ALA A 441 7.40 -0.85 22.39
N GLY A 442 7.64 -0.03 21.37
CA GLY A 442 6.61 0.76 20.71
C GLY A 442 5.51 -0.09 20.05
N GLN A 443 5.83 -1.29 19.56
CA GLN A 443 4.84 -2.24 19.00
C GLN A 443 4.07 -3.02 20.07
N LEU A 444 4.56 -3.01 21.32
CA LEU A 444 3.93 -3.65 22.46
C LEU A 444 3.12 -2.67 23.33
N ALA A 445 3.17 -1.37 23.01
CA ALA A 445 2.43 -0.33 23.70
C ALA A 445 0.91 -0.49 23.52
N ASP A 446 0.14 -0.04 24.51
CA ASP A 446 -1.33 -0.17 24.55
C ASP A 446 -2.04 0.48 23.36
N ASP A 447 -1.52 1.61 22.90
CA ASP A 447 -2.06 2.44 21.82
C ASP A 447 -1.56 2.04 20.43
N ALA A 448 -0.68 1.04 20.33
CA ALA A 448 -0.15 0.57 19.06
C ALA A 448 -1.19 -0.25 18.28
N ASP A 449 -1.36 0.04 16.98
CA ASP A 449 -2.14 -0.81 16.09
C ASP A 449 -1.37 -2.11 15.81
N PRO A 450 -1.87 -3.28 16.28
CA PRO A 450 -1.15 -4.56 16.17
C PRO A 450 -0.90 -4.98 14.71
N ARG A 451 -1.64 -4.42 13.76
CA ARG A 451 -1.48 -4.69 12.33
C ARG A 451 -0.32 -3.90 11.72
N THR A 452 0.31 -3.00 12.46
CA THR A 452 1.42 -2.20 11.94
C THR A 452 2.71 -3.00 11.97
N THR A 453 3.49 -2.91 10.89
CA THR A 453 4.87 -3.36 10.83
C THR A 453 5.78 -2.13 10.72
N SER A 454 6.77 -2.05 11.61
CA SER A 454 7.85 -1.08 11.51
C SER A 454 9.02 -1.70 10.74
N VAL A 455 9.60 -0.94 9.83
CA VAL A 455 10.76 -1.35 9.05
C VAL A 455 11.88 -0.34 9.30
N LEU A 456 12.99 -0.82 9.84
CA LEU A 456 14.22 -0.06 10.01
C LEU A 456 15.19 -0.40 8.88
N SER A 457 15.60 0.60 8.11
CA SER A 457 16.75 0.50 7.19
C SER A 457 18.04 0.63 7.99
N VAL A 458 18.87 -0.42 8.04
CA VAL A 458 20.16 -0.35 8.74
C VAL A 458 21.24 0.40 7.95
N ARG A 459 20.93 0.82 6.71
CA ARG A 459 21.81 1.61 5.85
C ARG A 459 21.89 3.05 6.32
N ASP A 460 20.75 3.64 6.66
CA ASP A 460 20.60 5.08 6.94
C ASP A 460 19.78 5.38 8.20
N GLY A 461 19.23 4.36 8.87
CA GLY A 461 18.42 4.51 10.06
C GLY A 461 16.99 4.98 9.80
N SER A 462 16.55 5.04 8.53
CA SER A 462 15.17 5.40 8.23
C SER A 462 14.19 4.35 8.75
N ILE A 463 13.05 4.83 9.25
CA ILE A 463 11.98 3.99 9.80
C ILE A 463 10.72 4.27 9.00
N SER A 464 10.15 3.23 8.41
CA SER A 464 8.82 3.28 7.78
C SER A 464 7.83 2.41 8.55
N ARG A 465 6.57 2.81 8.56
CA ARG A 465 5.47 2.07 9.18
C ARG A 465 4.47 1.67 8.11
N HIS A 466 4.00 0.44 8.20
CA HIS A 466 3.17 -0.19 7.19
C HIS A 466 1.99 -0.89 7.84
N LEU A 467 0.80 -0.74 7.26
CA LEU A 467 -0.41 -1.35 7.79
C LEU A 467 -0.70 -2.66 7.07
N ILE A 468 -0.65 -3.78 7.80
CA ILE A 468 -0.86 -5.10 7.22
C ILE A 468 -2.35 -5.40 7.09
N ARG A 469 -2.82 -5.53 5.85
CA ARG A 469 -4.18 -5.97 5.54
C ARG A 469 -4.26 -7.49 5.50
N ALA A 470 -5.27 -8.05 6.16
CA ALA A 470 -5.54 -9.47 6.14
C ALA A 470 -5.81 -9.96 4.71
N LEU A 471 -5.35 -11.17 4.42
CA LEU A 471 -5.75 -11.90 3.21
C LEU A 471 -6.96 -12.78 3.55
N PRO A 472 -8.04 -12.76 2.76
CA PRO A 472 -9.26 -13.49 3.10
C PRO A 472 -9.07 -15.00 3.21
N ASP A 473 -8.22 -15.58 2.37
CA ASP A 473 -7.88 -17.00 2.27
C ASP A 473 -6.60 -17.38 3.04
N CYS A 474 -6.14 -16.51 3.94
CA CYS A 474 -4.92 -16.77 4.70
C CYS A 474 -5.04 -18.08 5.51
N PRO A 475 -4.13 -19.07 5.32
CA PRO A 475 -4.22 -20.34 6.04
C PRO A 475 -3.95 -20.22 7.55
N ALA A 476 -3.37 -19.09 7.98
CA ALA A 476 -2.99 -18.87 9.38
C ALA A 476 -4.00 -18.01 10.17
N CYS A 477 -4.69 -17.07 9.52
CA CYS A 477 -5.61 -16.15 10.20
C CYS A 477 -6.89 -15.83 9.41
N GLY A 478 -7.10 -16.48 8.27
CA GLY A 478 -8.31 -16.34 7.47
C GLY A 478 -9.51 -16.83 8.25
N ALA A 479 -10.48 -15.94 8.46
CA ALA A 479 -11.65 -16.17 9.32
C ALA A 479 -12.96 -15.96 8.56
N LEU A 480 -12.95 -16.09 7.22
CA LEU A 480 -14.17 -15.94 6.45
C LEU A 480 -15.20 -17.01 6.88
N PRO A 481 -16.45 -16.60 7.15
CA PRO A 481 -17.52 -17.55 7.44
C PRO A 481 -17.76 -18.47 6.23
N PRO A 482 -18.27 -19.70 6.44
CA PRO A 482 -18.62 -20.59 5.33
C PRO A 482 -19.69 -19.96 4.45
N ASP A 483 -19.61 -20.19 3.14
CA ASP A 483 -20.63 -19.76 2.19
C ASP A 483 -21.92 -20.58 2.33
N SER A 484 -23.07 -19.94 2.13
CA SER A 484 -24.39 -20.57 2.26
C SER A 484 -25.47 -19.83 1.49
N ALA A 485 -26.54 -20.54 1.15
CA ALA A 485 -27.70 -19.99 0.46
C ALA A 485 -28.31 -18.78 1.20
N SER A 486 -28.48 -18.90 2.52
CA SER A 486 -29.04 -17.82 3.35
C SER A 486 -28.14 -16.60 3.42
N ALA A 487 -26.81 -16.79 3.36
CA ALA A 487 -25.88 -15.69 3.39
C ALA A 487 -25.87 -14.93 2.06
N ALA A 488 -26.13 -15.61 0.93
CA ALA A 488 -26.21 -14.99 -0.39
C ALA A 488 -27.50 -14.20 -0.65
N THR A 489 -28.49 -14.24 0.24
CA THR A 489 -29.74 -13.49 0.07
C THR A 489 -29.50 -11.99 0.03
N ILE A 490 -29.98 -11.33 -1.04
CA ILE A 490 -29.89 -9.88 -1.20
C ILE A 490 -31.28 -9.26 -1.04
N ALA A 491 -31.41 -8.35 -0.08
CA ALA A 491 -32.60 -7.53 0.10
C ALA A 491 -32.31 -6.10 -0.38
N LEU A 492 -32.86 -5.72 -1.53
CA LEU A 492 -32.73 -4.38 -2.08
C LEU A 492 -33.43 -3.34 -1.18
N ARG A 493 -32.79 -2.20 -0.95
CA ARG A 493 -33.33 -1.08 -0.17
C ARG A 493 -33.57 0.12 -1.07
N PRO A 494 -34.58 0.96 -0.80
CA PRO A 494 -34.76 2.24 -1.47
C PRO A 494 -33.50 3.13 -1.41
N ARG A 495 -33.06 3.67 -2.55
CA ARG A 495 -31.88 4.54 -2.68
C ARG A 495 -32.25 5.81 -3.42
N ARG A 496 -32.70 6.83 -2.67
CA ARG A 496 -32.98 8.15 -3.24
C ARG A 496 -31.74 8.76 -3.86
N GLN A 497 -31.92 9.28 -5.07
CA GLN A 497 -30.89 9.96 -5.83
C GLN A 497 -30.98 11.47 -5.57
N PRO A 498 -29.86 12.23 -5.68
CA PRO A 498 -29.89 13.69 -5.61
C PRO A 498 -30.74 14.33 -6.73
N ALA A 499 -30.79 13.69 -7.90
CA ALA A 499 -31.72 14.02 -8.97
C ALA A 499 -32.04 12.75 -9.80
N PRO A 500 -33.21 12.68 -10.49
CA PRO A 500 -33.65 11.46 -11.19
C PRO A 500 -32.73 10.98 -12.30
N ASP A 501 -31.88 11.86 -12.83
CA ASP A 501 -30.94 11.61 -13.92
C ASP A 501 -29.50 11.37 -13.43
N ARG A 502 -29.26 11.30 -12.11
CA ARG A 502 -27.90 11.11 -11.57
C ARG A 502 -27.40 9.68 -11.72
N PHE A 503 -28.28 8.69 -11.62
CA PHE A 503 -27.97 7.26 -11.61
C PHE A 503 -26.93 6.86 -10.55
N ARG A 504 -26.91 7.60 -9.43
CA ARG A 504 -25.99 7.42 -8.31
C ARG A 504 -26.72 7.75 -7.01
N ALA A 505 -26.46 6.96 -5.97
CA ALA A 505 -27.04 7.22 -4.65
C ALA A 505 -26.29 8.36 -3.93
N ARG A 506 -24.98 8.48 -4.17
CA ARG A 506 -24.13 9.53 -3.59
C ARG A 506 -23.74 10.57 -4.66
N PRO A 507 -23.70 11.86 -4.32
CA PRO A 507 -23.32 12.91 -5.27
C PRO A 507 -21.80 12.93 -5.53
N GLU A 508 -21.01 12.65 -4.49
CA GLU A 508 -19.55 12.77 -4.52
C GLU A 508 -18.87 11.40 -4.37
N PRO A 509 -17.73 11.18 -5.04
CA PRO A 509 -16.95 9.97 -4.86
C PRO A 509 -16.24 9.95 -3.49
N PRO A 510 -15.67 8.81 -3.06
CA PRO A 510 -14.91 8.72 -1.82
C PRO A 510 -13.70 9.66 -1.81
N ASP A 511 -13.33 10.13 -0.61
CA ASP A 511 -12.18 11.00 -0.41
C ASP A 511 -10.87 10.31 -0.83
N LEU A 512 -10.06 11.03 -1.61
CA LEU A 512 -8.80 10.50 -2.14
C LEU A 512 -7.80 10.16 -1.03
N ALA A 513 -7.73 10.95 0.05
CA ALA A 513 -6.82 10.67 1.15
C ALA A 513 -7.23 9.40 1.91
N MET A 514 -8.53 9.18 2.10
CA MET A 514 -9.07 7.93 2.66
C MET A 514 -8.74 6.72 1.77
N LEU A 515 -8.96 6.80 0.46
CA LEU A 515 -8.61 5.73 -0.47
C LEU A 515 -7.12 5.40 -0.43
N ARG A 516 -6.25 6.44 -0.44
CA ARG A 516 -4.80 6.24 -0.36
C ARG A 516 -4.37 5.63 0.95
N ALA A 517 -4.90 6.08 2.08
CA ALA A 517 -4.59 5.53 3.39
C ALA A 517 -5.04 4.07 3.53
N GLU A 518 -6.15 3.69 2.89
CA GLU A 518 -6.65 2.32 2.95
C GLU A 518 -5.90 1.35 2.04
N LEU A 519 -5.54 1.80 0.82
CA LEU A 519 -5.11 0.93 -0.28
C LEU A 519 -3.62 1.04 -0.63
N VAL A 520 -3.00 2.21 -0.46
CA VAL A 520 -1.68 2.48 -1.03
C VAL A 520 -0.57 2.25 -0.01
N ASP A 521 0.21 1.20 -0.22
CA ASP A 521 1.45 0.94 0.51
C ASP A 521 2.42 0.20 -0.41
N PHE A 522 3.57 0.81 -0.68
CA PHE A 522 4.55 0.32 -1.66
C PHE A 522 5.14 -1.06 -1.32
N ARG A 523 4.98 -1.53 -0.08
CA ARG A 523 5.59 -2.77 0.43
C ARG A 523 4.57 -3.85 0.76
N TYR A 524 3.40 -3.48 1.27
CA TYR A 524 2.38 -4.42 1.75
C TYR A 524 0.96 -4.05 1.32
N GLY A 525 0.76 -2.99 0.55
CA GLY A 525 -0.57 -2.53 0.15
C GLY A 525 -1.17 -3.41 -0.94
N PRO A 526 -2.51 -3.40 -1.09
CA PRO A 526 -3.15 -3.86 -2.33
C PRO A 526 -2.72 -3.03 -3.54
N VAL A 527 -2.41 -1.74 -3.35
CA VAL A 527 -1.83 -0.87 -4.39
C VAL A 527 -0.42 -0.46 -3.98
N THR A 528 0.58 -0.77 -4.82
CA THR A 528 1.99 -0.44 -4.56
C THR A 528 2.34 0.96 -5.03
N HIS A 529 1.87 1.32 -6.22
CA HIS A 529 2.16 2.59 -6.85
C HIS A 529 0.90 3.16 -7.51
N VAL A 530 0.80 4.48 -7.50
CA VAL A 530 -0.17 5.21 -8.31
C VAL A 530 0.64 6.05 -9.29
N HIS A 531 0.65 5.64 -10.55
CA HIS A 531 1.30 6.36 -11.63
C HIS A 531 0.36 7.45 -12.13
N VAL A 532 0.95 8.60 -12.46
CA VAL A 532 0.26 9.76 -13.01
C VAL A 532 0.86 10.03 -14.37
N ASP A 533 0.08 9.87 -15.43
CA ASP A 533 0.47 10.34 -16.76
C ASP A 533 0.11 11.82 -16.89
N ARG A 534 1.13 12.62 -17.23
CA ARG A 534 1.01 14.07 -17.47
C ARG A 534 1.08 14.43 -18.95
N GLN A 535 1.23 13.43 -19.81
CA GLN A 535 1.37 13.62 -21.26
C GLN A 535 0.08 13.30 -22.02
N GLY A 536 -0.93 12.72 -21.37
CA GLY A 536 -2.23 12.44 -21.97
C GLY A 536 -3.04 13.70 -22.25
N PRO A 537 -4.04 13.64 -23.16
CA PRO A 537 -4.97 14.75 -23.40
C PRO A 537 -5.90 14.99 -22.20
N LEU A 538 -5.95 14.03 -21.28
CA LEU A 538 -6.69 14.04 -20.03
C LEU A 538 -5.79 13.62 -18.87
N ALA A 539 -6.25 13.89 -17.65
CA ALA A 539 -5.65 13.30 -16.48
C ALA A 539 -5.86 11.79 -16.49
N LEU A 540 -4.75 11.06 -16.48
CA LEU A 540 -4.72 9.60 -16.46
C LEU A 540 -3.91 9.16 -15.24
N SER A 541 -4.50 8.23 -14.47
CA SER A 541 -3.83 7.56 -13.37
C SER A 541 -3.94 6.06 -13.51
N ALA A 542 -2.85 5.37 -13.14
CA ALA A 542 -2.82 3.91 -13.06
C ALA A 542 -2.43 3.47 -11.64
N ALA A 543 -3.30 2.71 -10.99
CA ALA A 543 -3.01 2.04 -9.72
C ALA A 543 -2.44 0.65 -10.04
N GLU A 544 -1.24 0.35 -9.54
CA GLU A 544 -0.57 -0.94 -9.72
C GLU A 544 -0.89 -1.88 -8.56
N LEU A 545 -1.43 -3.06 -8.87
CA LEU A 545 -1.84 -4.06 -7.90
C LEU A 545 -1.03 -5.35 -8.08
N PRO A 546 -0.07 -5.66 -7.21
CA PRO A 546 0.55 -6.98 -7.18
C PRO A 546 -0.47 -8.04 -6.73
N VAL A 547 -0.41 -9.24 -7.30
CA VAL A 547 -1.36 -10.31 -6.98
C VAL A 547 -0.84 -11.24 -5.89
N PRO A 548 -1.43 -11.26 -4.67
CA PRO A 548 -1.00 -12.16 -3.60
C PRO A 548 -1.05 -13.64 -4.04
N GLY A 549 0.06 -14.36 -3.82
CA GLY A 549 0.16 -15.80 -4.11
C GLY A 549 0.30 -16.17 -5.59
N ARG A 550 0.44 -15.21 -6.51
CA ARG A 550 0.66 -15.46 -7.94
C ARG A 550 1.70 -14.49 -8.52
N SER A 551 2.34 -14.88 -9.63
CA SER A 551 3.15 -13.97 -10.43
C SER A 551 2.24 -13.10 -11.30
N GLY A 552 2.34 -11.78 -11.19
CA GLY A 552 1.62 -10.84 -12.07
C GLY A 552 1.21 -9.56 -11.35
N ARG A 553 0.78 -8.57 -12.15
CA ARG A 553 0.23 -7.31 -11.68
C ARG A 553 -1.09 -7.04 -12.41
N LEU A 554 -2.07 -6.51 -11.68
CA LEU A 554 -3.28 -5.93 -12.23
C LEU A 554 -3.15 -4.40 -12.21
N GLY A 555 -3.95 -3.74 -13.04
CA GLY A 555 -4.03 -2.27 -13.10
C GLY A 555 -5.45 -1.80 -12.86
N GLY A 556 -5.60 -0.71 -12.11
CA GLY A 556 -6.79 0.13 -12.15
C GLY A 556 -6.47 1.43 -12.89
N TYR A 557 -7.35 1.89 -13.79
CA TYR A 557 -7.11 3.01 -14.68
C TYR A 557 -8.21 4.07 -14.57
N GLY A 558 -7.86 5.23 -14.04
CA GLY A 558 -8.78 6.34 -13.93
C GLY A 558 -8.49 7.42 -14.97
N ARG A 559 -9.55 7.86 -15.66
CA ARG A 559 -9.52 8.89 -16.70
C ARG A 559 -10.50 9.99 -16.32
N ALA A 560 -10.03 11.23 -16.22
CA ALA A 560 -10.87 12.36 -15.84
C ALA A 560 -10.32 13.69 -16.38
N ALA A 561 -11.10 14.76 -16.19
CA ALA A 561 -10.66 16.12 -16.51
C ALA A 561 -9.55 16.63 -15.56
N ASP A 562 -9.43 16.07 -14.36
CA ASP A 562 -8.46 16.47 -13.34
C ASP A 562 -7.77 15.27 -12.66
N GLN A 563 -6.57 15.51 -12.13
CA GLN A 563 -5.72 14.46 -11.56
C GLN A 563 -6.24 13.82 -10.28
N PRO A 564 -6.80 14.58 -9.31
CA PRO A 564 -7.46 13.97 -8.15
C PRO A 564 -8.56 12.97 -8.54
N THR A 565 -9.48 13.36 -9.43
CA THR A 565 -10.56 12.48 -9.89
C THR A 565 -10.02 11.26 -10.63
N ALA A 566 -9.02 11.43 -11.49
CA ALA A 566 -8.36 10.30 -12.15
C ALA A 566 -7.74 9.31 -11.14
N GLN A 567 -7.11 9.79 -10.06
CA GLN A 567 -6.59 8.90 -9.03
C GLN A 567 -7.70 8.18 -8.26
N VAL A 568 -8.80 8.87 -7.94
CA VAL A 568 -9.95 8.25 -7.27
C VAL A 568 -10.51 7.11 -8.13
N LEU A 569 -10.74 7.34 -9.42
CA LEU A 569 -11.24 6.31 -10.34
C LEU A 569 -10.26 5.13 -10.47
N ALA A 570 -8.96 5.39 -10.57
CA ALA A 570 -7.94 4.33 -10.63
C ALA A 570 -7.94 3.47 -9.37
N LEU A 571 -8.12 4.09 -8.19
CA LEU A 571 -8.18 3.39 -6.91
C LEU A 571 -9.52 2.65 -6.70
N LEU A 572 -10.63 3.15 -7.22
CA LEU A 572 -11.91 2.44 -7.19
C LEU A 572 -11.88 1.20 -8.08
N GLU A 573 -11.28 1.29 -9.26
CA GLU A 573 -11.05 0.10 -10.09
C GLU A 573 -10.09 -0.86 -9.37
N ALA A 574 -9.05 -0.37 -8.69
CA ALA A 574 -8.18 -1.21 -7.87
C ALA A 574 -8.94 -2.01 -6.79
N VAL A 575 -9.91 -1.37 -6.11
CA VAL A 575 -10.81 -2.03 -5.14
C VAL A 575 -11.63 -3.13 -5.84
N GLU A 576 -12.23 -2.83 -6.98
CA GLU A 576 -12.98 -3.79 -7.78
C GLU A 576 -12.10 -5.00 -8.17
N ARG A 577 -10.86 -4.75 -8.61
CA ARG A 577 -9.93 -5.79 -9.05
C ARG A 577 -9.49 -6.71 -7.91
N GLU A 578 -9.29 -6.18 -6.70
CA GLU A 578 -9.01 -6.99 -5.52
C GLU A 578 -10.23 -7.82 -5.13
N ALA A 579 -11.44 -7.24 -5.17
CA ALA A 579 -12.70 -7.91 -4.83
C ALA A 579 -13.06 -9.04 -5.80
N GLY A 580 -12.90 -8.81 -7.11
CA GLY A 580 -13.21 -9.78 -8.17
C GLY A 580 -12.22 -10.93 -8.31
N ARG A 581 -11.06 -10.85 -7.65
CA ARG A 581 -10.00 -11.85 -7.79
C ARG A 581 -10.30 -13.15 -7.03
N CYS A 582 -10.76 -13.07 -5.79
CA CYS A 582 -11.05 -14.22 -4.96
C CYS A 582 -12.11 -13.89 -3.90
N PRO A 583 -12.75 -14.89 -3.27
CA PRO A 583 -13.76 -14.64 -2.26
C PRO A 583 -13.24 -13.74 -1.12
N GLN A 584 -13.88 -12.58 -0.95
CA GLN A 584 -13.55 -11.61 0.10
C GLN A 584 -14.45 -11.72 1.34
N THR A 585 -15.62 -12.31 1.18
CA THR A 585 -16.71 -12.24 2.16
C THR A 585 -16.97 -13.58 2.83
N ARG A 586 -16.89 -14.66 2.07
CA ARG A 586 -17.27 -16.02 2.51
C ARG A 586 -16.28 -17.04 1.95
N ARG A 587 -16.01 -18.08 2.74
CA ARG A 587 -15.16 -19.19 2.34
C ARG A 587 -16.00 -20.16 1.50
N THR A 588 -15.55 -20.43 0.29
CA THR A 588 -16.09 -21.48 -0.58
C THR A 588 -16.02 -22.83 0.12
N THR A 589 -17.17 -23.49 0.26
CA THR A 589 -17.33 -24.78 0.96
C THR A 589 -17.92 -25.87 0.06
N THR A 590 -18.54 -25.48 -1.05
CA THR A 590 -19.23 -26.41 -1.95
C THR A 590 -18.29 -26.89 -3.05
N LEU A 591 -18.06 -28.20 -3.11
CA LEU A 591 -17.31 -28.90 -4.15
C LEU A 591 -18.18 -30.04 -4.69
N GLY A 592 -18.33 -30.12 -6.00
CA GLY A 592 -19.15 -31.16 -6.63
C GLY A 592 -19.28 -30.97 -8.14
N SER A 593 -19.85 -31.97 -8.77
CA SER A 593 -20.23 -31.93 -10.18
C SER A 593 -21.58 -31.24 -10.38
N TYR A 594 -21.88 -30.77 -11.60
CA TYR A 594 -23.20 -30.21 -11.90
C TYR A 594 -24.30 -31.26 -11.68
N ARG A 595 -24.06 -32.53 -12.02
CA ARG A 595 -25.03 -33.61 -11.82
C ARG A 595 -25.47 -33.76 -10.37
N GLU A 596 -24.54 -33.61 -9.42
CA GLU A 596 -24.82 -33.72 -7.98
C GLU A 596 -25.55 -32.48 -7.43
N LEU A 597 -25.28 -31.30 -8.00
CA LEU A 597 -25.73 -30.01 -7.47
C LEU A 597 -26.87 -29.37 -8.28
N ALA A 598 -27.38 -30.03 -9.32
CA ALA A 598 -28.31 -29.47 -10.30
C ALA A 598 -29.60 -28.87 -9.73
N ALA A 599 -30.03 -29.30 -8.54
CA ALA A 599 -31.21 -28.75 -7.87
C ALA A 599 -31.06 -27.26 -7.53
N ASP A 600 -29.84 -26.85 -7.15
CA ASP A 600 -29.54 -25.49 -6.72
C ASP A 600 -28.61 -24.75 -7.69
N ALA A 601 -27.92 -25.48 -8.57
CA ALA A 601 -26.93 -24.94 -9.48
C ALA A 601 -27.48 -24.48 -10.83
N VAL A 602 -26.94 -23.36 -11.30
CA VAL A 602 -27.13 -22.91 -12.68
C VAL A 602 -26.40 -23.86 -13.62
N ASP A 603 -27.10 -24.35 -14.63
CA ASP A 603 -26.47 -25.15 -15.70
C ASP A 603 -25.34 -24.33 -16.37
N PRO A 604 -24.08 -24.79 -16.30
CA PRO A 604 -22.96 -24.11 -16.94
C PRO A 604 -23.13 -23.91 -18.46
N ALA A 605 -23.95 -24.73 -19.14
CA ALA A 605 -24.30 -24.53 -20.54
C ALA A 605 -24.94 -23.16 -20.82
N ARG A 606 -25.68 -22.62 -19.84
CA ARG A 606 -26.30 -21.29 -19.95
C ARG A 606 -25.28 -20.15 -19.86
N LEU A 607 -24.09 -20.38 -19.33
CA LEU A 607 -22.99 -19.40 -19.28
C LEU A 607 -22.15 -19.38 -20.56
N GLY A 608 -22.54 -20.18 -21.56
CA GLY A 608 -21.80 -20.38 -22.80
C GLY A 608 -20.63 -21.32 -22.58
N LEU A 609 -20.69 -22.52 -23.15
CA LEU A 609 -19.55 -23.43 -23.12
C LEU A 609 -18.58 -23.10 -24.26
N PRO A 610 -17.26 -23.33 -24.06
CA PRO A 610 -16.29 -23.30 -25.13
C PRO A 610 -16.66 -24.27 -26.25
N GLU A 611 -16.41 -23.89 -27.50
CA GLU A 611 -16.71 -24.75 -28.65
C GLU A 611 -15.87 -26.04 -28.63
N PRO A 612 -16.43 -27.20 -29.04
CA PRO A 612 -15.72 -28.48 -29.02
C PRO A 612 -14.38 -28.47 -29.75
N ASP A 613 -14.28 -27.75 -30.88
CA ASP A 613 -13.04 -27.67 -31.65
C ASP A 613 -11.97 -26.84 -30.94
N ALA A 614 -12.37 -25.75 -30.27
CA ALA A 614 -11.46 -24.95 -29.46
C ALA A 614 -10.91 -25.76 -28.28
N VAL A 615 -11.75 -26.56 -27.62
CA VAL A 615 -11.36 -27.43 -26.50
C VAL A 615 -10.35 -28.51 -26.93
N ARG A 616 -10.42 -28.98 -28.18
CA ARG A 616 -9.49 -29.97 -28.75
C ARG A 616 -8.17 -29.35 -29.21
N HIS A 617 -8.09 -28.03 -29.30
CA HIS A 617 -6.89 -27.34 -29.79
C HIS A 617 -5.72 -27.47 -28.79
N PRO A 618 -4.48 -27.78 -29.23
CA PRO A 618 -3.32 -27.94 -28.34
C PRO A 618 -2.96 -26.68 -27.51
N GLY A 619 -3.39 -25.51 -27.98
CA GLY A 619 -3.23 -24.23 -27.31
C GLY A 619 -4.26 -23.95 -26.22
N TYR A 620 -5.34 -24.73 -26.13
CA TYR A 620 -6.37 -24.56 -25.11
C TYR A 620 -5.83 -24.93 -23.72
N ARG A 621 -6.32 -24.25 -22.67
CA ARG A 621 -5.75 -24.32 -21.31
C ARG A 621 -6.75 -24.65 -20.21
N LEU A 622 -8.05 -24.62 -20.51
CA LEU A 622 -9.10 -24.94 -19.55
C LEU A 622 -9.51 -26.41 -19.68
N ALA A 623 -10.07 -26.96 -18.62
CA ALA A 623 -10.60 -28.32 -18.62
C ALA A 623 -11.89 -28.37 -19.47
N PRO A 624 -12.17 -29.49 -20.15
CA PRO A 624 -13.48 -29.70 -20.75
C PRO A 624 -14.57 -29.79 -19.67
N PHE A 625 -15.74 -29.23 -19.98
CA PHE A 625 -16.91 -29.40 -19.14
C PHE A 625 -17.69 -30.66 -19.51
N THR A 626 -18.08 -31.42 -18.49
CA THR A 626 -19.12 -32.44 -18.53
C THR A 626 -19.98 -32.28 -17.28
N PRO A 627 -21.21 -32.80 -17.24
CA PRO A 627 -22.02 -32.78 -16.02
C PRO A 627 -21.35 -33.46 -14.80
N ASP A 628 -20.34 -34.32 -15.04
CA ASP A 628 -19.54 -35.03 -14.03
C ASP A 628 -18.25 -34.28 -13.64
N THR A 629 -17.94 -33.17 -14.30
CA THR A 629 -16.74 -32.37 -14.00
C THR A 629 -16.88 -31.73 -12.63
N VAL A 630 -16.08 -32.20 -11.67
CA VAL A 630 -16.04 -31.65 -10.31
C VAL A 630 -15.41 -30.25 -10.31
N THR A 631 -16.11 -29.28 -9.74
CA THR A 631 -15.62 -27.92 -9.54
C THR A 631 -16.11 -27.34 -8.21
N SER A 632 -15.58 -26.18 -7.85
CA SER A 632 -16.02 -25.42 -6.68
C SER A 632 -17.19 -24.51 -7.06
N TRP A 633 -18.14 -24.35 -6.15
CA TRP A 633 -19.34 -23.55 -6.36
C TRP A 633 -19.51 -22.52 -5.24
N VAL A 634 -20.03 -21.35 -5.59
CA VAL A 634 -20.39 -20.28 -4.65
C VAL A 634 -21.84 -19.88 -4.84
N TRP A 635 -22.46 -19.38 -3.77
CA TRP A 635 -23.84 -18.91 -3.81
C TRP A 635 -23.90 -17.49 -4.39
N ALA A 636 -24.67 -17.35 -5.47
CA ALA A 636 -25.13 -16.10 -6.04
C ALA A 636 -26.61 -15.87 -5.66
N TYR A 637 -27.11 -14.66 -5.93
CA TYR A 637 -28.51 -14.32 -5.81
C TYR A 637 -29.13 -14.07 -7.18
N ASP A 638 -30.14 -14.85 -7.55
CA ASP A 638 -30.98 -14.61 -8.72
C ASP A 638 -31.97 -13.49 -8.37
N LEU A 639 -31.70 -12.27 -8.84
CA LEU A 639 -32.56 -11.12 -8.54
C LEU A 639 -33.94 -11.22 -9.21
N ALA A 640 -34.03 -11.88 -10.37
CA ALA A 640 -35.29 -12.04 -11.09
C ALA A 640 -36.13 -13.17 -10.49
N GLY A 641 -35.48 -14.26 -10.08
CA GLY A 641 -36.11 -15.41 -9.45
C GLY A 641 -36.27 -15.31 -7.93
N ASP A 642 -35.77 -14.23 -7.31
CA ASP A 642 -35.77 -13.96 -5.86
C ASP A 642 -35.29 -15.14 -5.00
N ARG A 643 -34.16 -15.74 -5.38
CA ARG A 643 -33.63 -16.93 -4.70
C ARG A 643 -32.11 -17.06 -4.80
N PRO A 644 -31.46 -17.69 -3.81
CA PRO A 644 -30.05 -18.06 -3.93
C PRO A 644 -29.87 -19.22 -4.93
N VAL A 645 -28.77 -19.19 -5.68
CA VAL A 645 -28.39 -20.23 -6.65
C VAL A 645 -26.89 -20.48 -6.61
N LEU A 646 -26.45 -21.69 -6.95
CA LEU A 646 -25.02 -22.00 -7.09
C LEU A 646 -24.51 -21.65 -8.49
N VAL A 647 -23.35 -21.00 -8.54
CA VAL A 647 -22.58 -20.74 -9.76
C VAL A 647 -21.15 -21.24 -9.61
N PRO A 648 -20.45 -21.64 -10.69
CA PRO A 648 -19.05 -22.05 -10.59
C PRO A 648 -18.20 -20.93 -9.99
N GLU A 649 -17.35 -21.24 -9.03
CA GLU A 649 -16.53 -20.23 -8.33
C GLU A 649 -15.62 -19.46 -9.29
N HIS A 650 -15.06 -20.14 -10.28
CA HIS A 650 -14.22 -19.52 -11.31
C HIS A 650 -15.01 -18.65 -12.29
N ALA A 651 -16.36 -18.74 -12.29
CA ALA A 651 -17.21 -17.78 -12.98
C ALA A 651 -17.35 -16.47 -12.18
N ALA A 652 -17.46 -16.60 -10.85
CA ALA A 652 -17.60 -15.47 -9.94
C ALA A 652 -16.29 -14.72 -9.66
N TYR A 653 -15.16 -15.43 -9.67
CA TYR A 653 -13.84 -14.89 -9.33
C TYR A 653 -12.78 -15.32 -10.34
N TYR A 654 -12.18 -14.37 -11.07
CA TYR A 654 -11.24 -14.69 -12.16
C TYR A 654 -9.84 -15.12 -11.68
N GLY A 655 -9.56 -14.95 -10.38
CA GLY A 655 -8.26 -15.23 -9.76
C GLY A 655 -8.23 -16.48 -8.89
N VAL A 656 -9.22 -17.38 -8.95
CA VAL A 656 -9.19 -18.65 -8.21
C VAL A 656 -8.57 -19.78 -9.01
N ASP A 657 -7.84 -20.66 -8.31
CA ASP A 657 -7.34 -21.94 -8.81
C ASP A 657 -7.23 -22.86 -7.60
N ARG A 658 -8.12 -23.84 -7.52
CA ARG A 658 -8.26 -24.71 -6.34
C ARG A 658 -7.87 -26.13 -6.71
N ALA A 659 -7.02 -26.72 -5.89
CA ALA A 659 -6.69 -28.14 -6.02
C ALA A 659 -7.98 -28.98 -5.97
N GLY A 660 -8.12 -29.90 -6.94
CA GLY A 660 -9.29 -30.78 -7.04
C GLY A 660 -10.55 -30.14 -7.67
N ALA A 661 -10.50 -28.87 -8.10
CA ALA A 661 -11.62 -28.21 -8.77
C ALA A 661 -11.24 -27.81 -10.20
N ALA A 662 -11.95 -28.34 -11.19
CA ALA A 662 -11.72 -28.00 -12.59
C ALA A 662 -12.19 -26.57 -12.92
N ARG A 663 -11.43 -25.88 -13.79
CA ARG A 663 -11.83 -24.62 -14.43
C ARG A 663 -12.14 -24.88 -15.89
N PHE A 664 -13.36 -24.62 -16.31
CA PHE A 664 -13.84 -24.90 -17.66
C PHE A 664 -14.43 -23.67 -18.37
N LEU A 665 -14.56 -22.55 -17.66
CA LEU A 665 -14.91 -21.24 -18.24
C LEU A 665 -13.73 -20.28 -18.09
N TYR A 666 -13.48 -19.52 -19.15
CA TYR A 666 -12.63 -18.34 -19.08
C TYR A 666 -13.46 -17.18 -18.52
N GLU A 667 -12.91 -16.46 -17.55
CA GLU A 667 -13.54 -15.25 -17.02
C GLU A 667 -12.53 -14.12 -16.87
N SER A 668 -13.08 -12.90 -16.94
CA SER A 668 -12.38 -11.64 -16.72
C SER A 668 -13.11 -10.81 -15.65
N SER A 669 -12.73 -9.54 -15.51
CA SER A 669 -13.46 -8.59 -14.66
C SER A 669 -14.84 -8.19 -15.22
N SER A 670 -15.23 -8.67 -16.41
CA SER A 670 -16.52 -8.29 -17.02
C SER A 670 -17.69 -8.52 -16.07
N GLY A 671 -18.47 -7.48 -15.79
CA GLY A 671 -19.59 -7.56 -14.85
C GLY A 671 -19.16 -7.44 -13.39
N CYS A 672 -17.91 -7.11 -13.08
CA CYS A 672 -17.52 -6.61 -11.77
C CYS A 672 -17.83 -5.12 -11.68
N ALA A 673 -18.27 -4.64 -10.51
CA ALA A 673 -18.39 -3.21 -10.28
C ALA A 673 -18.30 -2.85 -8.81
N VAL A 674 -17.89 -1.62 -8.55
CA VAL A 674 -17.92 -0.97 -7.24
C VAL A 674 -18.92 0.19 -7.26
N GLY A 675 -19.65 0.36 -6.16
CA GLY A 675 -20.62 1.45 -6.00
C GLY A 675 -20.71 1.96 -4.57
N GLY A 676 -21.28 3.15 -4.39
CA GLY A 676 -21.51 3.74 -3.05
C GLY A 676 -22.56 3.00 -2.20
N CYS A 677 -23.22 2.00 -2.78
CA CYS A 677 -24.10 1.05 -2.10
C CYS A 677 -24.24 -0.20 -2.97
N LEU A 678 -24.85 -1.25 -2.42
CA LEU A 678 -25.04 -2.53 -3.12
C LEU A 678 -25.88 -2.38 -4.40
N GLU A 679 -26.98 -1.62 -4.34
CA GLU A 679 -27.88 -1.40 -5.47
C GLU A 679 -27.17 -0.67 -6.62
N GLU A 680 -26.31 0.29 -6.29
CA GLU A 680 -25.50 1.01 -7.28
C GLU A 680 -24.43 0.09 -7.90
N ALA A 681 -23.74 -0.71 -7.09
CA ALA A 681 -22.76 -1.68 -7.60
C ALA A 681 -23.42 -2.69 -8.55
N ILE A 682 -24.60 -3.23 -8.19
CA ILE A 682 -25.36 -4.15 -9.04
C ILE A 682 -25.78 -3.48 -10.34
N LEU A 683 -26.30 -2.25 -10.29
CA LEU A 683 -26.71 -1.51 -11.48
C LEU A 683 -25.54 -1.39 -12.47
N TYR A 684 -24.38 -0.91 -12.02
CA TYR A 684 -23.23 -0.72 -12.90
C TYR A 684 -22.62 -2.03 -13.40
N ALA A 685 -22.63 -3.09 -12.59
CA ALA A 685 -22.24 -4.43 -13.06
C ALA A 685 -23.20 -4.97 -14.14
N CYS A 686 -24.50 -4.72 -14.02
CA CYS A 686 -25.47 -5.05 -15.06
C CYS A 686 -25.24 -4.24 -16.33
N LEU A 687 -25.02 -2.92 -16.21
CA LEU A 687 -24.77 -2.05 -17.37
C LEU A 687 -23.51 -2.47 -18.13
N GLU A 688 -22.41 -2.80 -17.45
CA GLU A 688 -21.21 -3.31 -18.10
C GLU A 688 -21.49 -4.66 -18.79
N THR A 689 -22.21 -5.57 -18.14
CA THR A 689 -22.59 -6.87 -18.72
C THR A 689 -23.41 -6.68 -20.00
N ILE A 690 -24.37 -5.74 -19.99
CA ILE A 690 -25.19 -5.41 -21.15
C ILE A 690 -24.36 -4.78 -22.27
N GLU A 691 -23.39 -3.92 -21.94
CA GLU A 691 -22.47 -3.34 -22.91
C GLU A 691 -21.69 -4.42 -23.65
N ARG A 692 -21.07 -5.34 -22.90
CA ARG A 692 -20.26 -6.42 -23.50
C ARG A 692 -21.11 -7.32 -24.39
N ASP A 693 -22.29 -7.68 -23.90
CA ASP A 693 -23.26 -8.49 -24.63
C ASP A 693 -23.71 -7.80 -25.92
N ALA A 694 -24.14 -6.54 -25.86
CA ALA A 694 -24.60 -5.76 -27.00
C ALA A 694 -23.51 -5.60 -28.07
N PHE A 695 -22.29 -5.30 -27.64
CA PHE A 695 -21.13 -5.19 -28.52
C PHE A 695 -20.82 -6.55 -29.19
N LEU A 696 -20.71 -7.64 -28.41
CA LEU A 696 -20.32 -8.95 -28.93
C LEU A 696 -21.41 -9.58 -29.80
N LEU A 697 -22.69 -9.36 -29.47
CA LEU A 697 -23.80 -9.72 -30.35
C LEU A 697 -23.69 -9.01 -31.69
N THR A 698 -23.40 -7.71 -31.68
CA THR A 698 -23.24 -6.95 -32.93
C THR A 698 -22.05 -7.47 -33.74
N TRP A 699 -20.90 -7.67 -33.07
CA TRP A 699 -19.67 -8.14 -33.69
C TRP A 699 -19.82 -9.56 -34.25
N TYR A 700 -20.16 -10.55 -33.43
CA TYR A 700 -20.22 -11.95 -33.87
C TYR A 700 -21.42 -12.28 -34.77
N ALA A 701 -22.49 -11.48 -34.71
CA ALA A 701 -23.62 -11.61 -35.63
C ALA A 701 -23.45 -10.85 -36.94
N GLY A 702 -22.41 -10.03 -37.10
CA GLY A 702 -22.25 -9.18 -38.28
C GLY A 702 -23.42 -8.21 -38.46
N ARG A 703 -24.07 -7.79 -37.35
CA ARG A 703 -25.22 -6.88 -37.39
C ARG A 703 -24.73 -5.50 -37.80
N THR A 704 -25.28 -4.93 -38.87
CA THR A 704 -25.02 -3.52 -39.23
C THR A 704 -25.75 -2.61 -38.23
N PRO A 705 -25.04 -1.84 -37.37
CA PRO A 705 -25.65 -0.93 -36.43
C PRO A 705 -26.01 0.41 -37.11
N PRO A 706 -27.08 1.09 -36.67
CA PRO A 706 -27.35 2.48 -37.04
C PRO A 706 -26.21 3.44 -36.71
N ALA A 707 -25.88 4.35 -37.62
CA ALA A 707 -24.94 5.44 -37.37
C ALA A 707 -25.64 6.63 -36.69
N LEU A 708 -24.99 7.19 -35.67
CA LEU A 708 -25.48 8.29 -34.85
C LEU A 708 -24.65 9.55 -35.04
N ALA A 709 -25.31 10.69 -35.19
CA ALA A 709 -24.65 11.98 -35.18
C ALA A 709 -24.23 12.34 -33.75
N LEU A 710 -23.01 12.84 -33.54
CA LEU A 710 -22.60 13.35 -32.24
C LEU A 710 -23.42 14.63 -31.92
N PRO A 711 -24.15 14.70 -30.79
CA PRO A 711 -24.98 15.86 -30.47
C PRO A 711 -24.18 17.16 -30.46
N PRO A 712 -24.69 18.27 -31.04
CA PRO A 712 -23.98 19.54 -31.06
C PRO A 712 -23.77 20.12 -29.66
N ASP A 713 -24.67 19.82 -28.72
CA ASP A 713 -24.69 20.24 -27.32
C ASP A 713 -24.16 19.16 -26.35
N VAL A 714 -23.34 18.22 -26.84
CA VAL A 714 -22.67 17.23 -25.98
C VAL A 714 -21.77 17.93 -24.96
N ASP A 715 -21.48 17.26 -23.83
CA ASP A 715 -20.64 17.84 -22.79
C ASP A 715 -19.24 18.24 -23.33
N PRO A 716 -18.61 19.27 -22.74
CA PRO A 716 -17.35 19.82 -23.27
C PRO A 716 -16.20 18.81 -23.36
N LEU A 717 -16.16 17.83 -22.46
CA LEU A 717 -15.10 16.82 -22.44
C LEU A 717 -15.27 15.85 -23.63
N THR A 718 -16.48 15.36 -23.86
CA THR A 718 -16.78 14.51 -25.02
C THR A 718 -16.52 15.25 -26.34
N ARG A 719 -16.91 16.53 -26.43
CA ARG A 719 -16.62 17.37 -27.60
C ARG A 719 -15.11 17.50 -27.82
N TYR A 720 -14.36 17.86 -26.78
CA TYR A 720 -12.91 17.98 -26.83
C TYR A 720 -12.24 16.68 -27.32
N LEU A 721 -12.67 15.52 -26.82
CA LEU A 721 -12.11 14.25 -27.24
C LEU A 721 -12.43 13.89 -28.69
N ALA A 722 -13.66 14.15 -29.15
CA ALA A 722 -14.02 13.97 -30.55
C ALA A 722 -13.14 14.85 -31.47
N ASP A 723 -12.94 16.11 -31.11
CA ASP A 723 -12.09 17.03 -31.87
C ASP A 723 -10.61 16.59 -31.82
N ARG A 724 -10.14 16.04 -30.70
CA ARG A 724 -8.79 15.48 -30.58
C ARG A 724 -8.62 14.23 -31.43
N ILE A 725 -9.59 13.32 -31.46
CA ILE A 725 -9.58 12.13 -32.33
C ILE A 725 -9.43 12.57 -33.79
N ALA A 726 -10.22 13.54 -34.23
CA ALA A 726 -10.12 14.11 -35.58
C ALA A 726 -8.76 14.74 -35.85
N ALA A 727 -8.22 15.53 -34.92
CA ALA A 727 -6.91 16.16 -35.05
C ALA A 727 -5.74 15.15 -35.12
N GLU A 728 -5.91 13.93 -34.62
CA GLU A 728 -4.93 12.85 -34.74
C GLU A 728 -5.04 12.06 -36.07
N GLY A 729 -5.98 12.43 -36.95
CA GLY A 729 -6.20 11.82 -38.27
C GLY A 729 -7.08 10.56 -38.23
N TYR A 730 -8.15 10.63 -37.44
CA TYR A 730 -9.16 9.57 -37.35
C TYR A 730 -10.57 10.14 -37.50
N THR A 731 -11.41 9.44 -38.23
CA THR A 731 -12.86 9.64 -38.24
C THR A 731 -13.50 8.88 -37.09
N LEU A 732 -14.28 9.57 -36.25
CA LEU A 732 -15.05 8.99 -35.16
C LEU A 732 -16.46 8.60 -35.64
N HIS A 733 -16.81 7.33 -35.51
CA HIS A 733 -18.15 6.82 -35.73
C HIS A 733 -18.82 6.46 -34.40
N LEU A 734 -20.06 6.93 -34.21
CA LEU A 734 -20.92 6.49 -33.10
C LEU A 734 -22.01 5.58 -33.66
N LEU A 735 -22.18 4.41 -33.05
CA LEU A 735 -23.00 3.35 -33.59
C LEU A 735 -23.94 2.83 -32.51
N ASP A 736 -25.23 2.74 -32.80
CA ASP A 736 -26.20 2.13 -31.88
C ASP A 736 -26.10 0.60 -31.92
N VAL A 737 -25.60 0.02 -30.85
CA VAL A 737 -25.48 -1.43 -30.67
C VAL A 737 -26.51 -1.98 -29.69
N THR A 738 -27.51 -1.19 -29.30
CA THR A 738 -28.55 -1.61 -28.35
C THR A 738 -29.13 -2.97 -28.73
N SER A 739 -29.07 -3.89 -27.76
CA SER A 739 -29.62 -5.24 -27.85
C SER A 739 -31.11 -5.24 -27.51
N ASP A 740 -31.73 -6.41 -27.61
CA ASP A 740 -33.11 -6.71 -27.23
C ASP A 740 -33.42 -6.42 -25.74
N ILE A 741 -32.39 -6.27 -24.90
CA ILE A 741 -32.53 -5.78 -23.50
C ILE A 741 -33.07 -4.33 -23.49
N GLY A 742 -32.76 -3.54 -24.52
CA GLY A 742 -33.32 -2.20 -24.71
C GLY A 742 -32.71 -1.09 -23.82
N ILE A 743 -31.56 -1.35 -23.19
CA ILE A 743 -30.72 -0.30 -22.60
C ILE A 743 -29.88 0.34 -23.72
N PRO A 744 -29.80 1.67 -23.80
CA PRO A 744 -28.93 2.34 -24.77
C PRO A 744 -27.48 1.87 -24.64
N ALA A 745 -26.91 1.40 -25.74
CA ALA A 745 -25.52 0.96 -25.85
C ALA A 745 -24.92 1.54 -27.12
N VAL A 746 -23.81 2.27 -26.98
CA VAL A 746 -23.16 2.99 -28.08
C VAL A 746 -21.75 2.46 -28.26
N TRP A 747 -21.42 2.04 -29.47
CA TRP A 747 -20.06 1.71 -29.88
C TRP A 747 -19.42 2.93 -30.53
N ALA A 748 -18.34 3.43 -29.94
CA ALA A 748 -17.44 4.40 -30.55
C ALA A 748 -16.31 3.68 -31.31
N LEU A 749 -16.16 3.98 -32.58
CA LEU A 749 -15.14 3.43 -33.47
C LEU A 749 -14.37 4.58 -34.11
N ALA A 750 -13.08 4.72 -33.77
CA ALA A 750 -12.17 5.61 -34.48
C ALA A 750 -11.46 4.83 -35.60
N VAL A 751 -11.55 5.32 -36.83
CA VAL A 751 -10.93 4.72 -38.03
C VAL A 751 -9.96 5.71 -38.62
N THR A 752 -8.75 5.27 -38.97
CA THR A 752 -7.75 6.17 -39.54
C THR A 752 -8.16 6.71 -40.91
N ASP A 753 -7.93 8.01 -41.14
CA ASP A 753 -8.10 8.64 -42.45
C ASP A 753 -6.92 8.37 -43.40
N HIS A 754 -5.86 7.73 -42.89
CA HIS A 754 -4.62 7.47 -43.60
C HIS A 754 -4.22 5.99 -43.49
N PRO A 755 -4.88 5.08 -44.23
CA PRO A 755 -4.67 3.64 -44.09
C PRO A 755 -3.23 3.18 -44.44
N ASP A 756 -2.49 3.99 -45.19
CA ASP A 756 -1.09 3.72 -45.55
C ASP A 756 -0.10 4.05 -44.41
N ARG A 757 -0.54 4.78 -43.37
CA ARG A 757 0.33 5.11 -42.23
C ARG A 757 0.54 3.91 -41.33
N THR A 758 1.81 3.62 -41.02
CA THR A 758 2.21 2.49 -40.17
C THR A 758 2.68 2.91 -38.78
N ASP A 759 2.92 4.20 -38.56
CA ASP A 759 3.34 4.79 -37.27
C ASP A 759 2.18 4.88 -36.27
N ARG A 760 0.93 4.70 -36.72
CA ARG A 760 -0.31 4.80 -35.95
C ARG A 760 -1.19 3.57 -36.12
N GLY A 761 -2.18 3.40 -35.25
CA GLY A 761 -3.11 2.26 -35.32
C GLY A 761 -4.18 2.49 -36.37
N ALA A 762 -4.68 1.42 -36.99
CA ALA A 762 -5.75 1.54 -37.97
C ALA A 762 -7.12 1.86 -37.34
N THR A 763 -7.45 1.21 -36.22
CA THR A 763 -8.73 1.41 -35.54
C THR A 763 -8.59 1.38 -34.02
N PHE A 764 -9.51 2.05 -33.33
CA PHE A 764 -9.72 1.97 -31.88
C PHE A 764 -11.21 1.82 -31.59
N SER A 765 -11.55 0.87 -30.73
CA SER A 765 -12.94 0.56 -30.36
C SER A 765 -13.13 0.69 -28.85
N ALA A 766 -14.28 1.23 -28.46
CA ALA A 766 -14.83 1.08 -27.12
C ALA A 766 -16.36 1.20 -27.18
N ALA A 767 -17.07 0.68 -26.20
CA ALA A 767 -18.51 0.86 -26.08
C ALA A 767 -18.86 1.40 -24.69
N GLY A 768 -20.10 1.86 -24.55
CA GLY A 768 -20.68 2.22 -23.27
C GLY A 768 -22.15 1.86 -23.28
N ALA A 769 -22.68 1.36 -22.16
CA ALA A 769 -24.12 1.17 -21.97
C ALA A 769 -24.61 1.92 -20.74
N HIS A 770 -25.71 2.64 -20.89
CA HIS A 770 -26.28 3.44 -19.81
C HIS A 770 -27.74 3.80 -20.11
N PRO A 771 -28.64 3.90 -19.09
CA PRO A 771 -30.03 4.28 -19.33
C PRO A 771 -30.20 5.67 -19.98
N ASP A 772 -29.29 6.60 -19.64
CA ASP A 772 -29.05 7.84 -20.40
C ASP A 772 -28.10 7.57 -21.59
N PRO A 773 -28.57 7.65 -22.85
CA PRO A 773 -27.79 7.37 -24.04
C PRO A 773 -26.62 8.34 -24.24
N ARG A 774 -26.73 9.59 -23.77
CA ARG A 774 -25.63 10.56 -23.89
C ARG A 774 -24.45 10.16 -23.02
N ARG A 775 -24.69 9.55 -21.85
CA ARG A 775 -23.64 8.99 -20.99
C ARG A 775 -23.02 7.72 -21.57
N ALA A 776 -23.83 6.88 -22.24
CA ALA A 776 -23.32 5.72 -22.97
C ALA A 776 -22.32 6.15 -24.07
N ALA A 777 -22.69 7.15 -24.87
CA ALA A 777 -21.81 7.72 -25.89
C ALA A 777 -20.56 8.40 -25.29
N ALA A 778 -20.72 9.20 -24.24
CA ALA A 778 -19.62 9.90 -23.57
C ALA A 778 -18.58 8.91 -23.02
N ALA A 779 -19.01 7.82 -22.38
CA ALA A 779 -18.11 6.77 -21.87
C ALA A 779 -17.32 6.11 -23.01
N ALA A 780 -18.00 5.74 -24.11
CA ALA A 780 -17.34 5.13 -25.28
C ALA A 780 -16.33 6.08 -25.93
N VAL A 781 -16.67 7.36 -26.11
CA VAL A 781 -15.77 8.38 -26.67
C VAL A 781 -14.60 8.66 -25.75
N LEU A 782 -14.81 8.66 -24.43
CA LEU A 782 -13.75 8.83 -23.44
C LEU A 782 -12.66 7.78 -23.59
N GLU A 783 -13.06 6.51 -23.68
CA GLU A 783 -12.11 5.40 -23.83
C GLU A 783 -11.39 5.44 -25.19
N VAL A 784 -12.11 5.62 -26.29
CA VAL A 784 -11.51 5.73 -27.63
C VAL A 784 -10.54 6.90 -27.71
N GLY A 785 -10.91 8.08 -27.20
CA GLY A 785 -10.07 9.27 -27.23
C GLY A 785 -8.76 9.10 -26.46
N VAL A 786 -8.82 8.43 -25.30
CA VAL A 786 -7.61 8.08 -24.55
C VAL A 786 -6.77 7.05 -25.28
N ASN A 787 -7.38 6.01 -25.85
CA ASN A 787 -6.65 4.98 -26.61
C ASN A 787 -5.91 5.58 -27.82
N VAL A 788 -6.56 6.46 -28.59
CA VAL A 788 -5.95 7.18 -29.72
C VAL A 788 -4.73 7.99 -29.27
N ALA A 789 -4.82 8.68 -28.13
CA ALA A 789 -3.74 9.55 -27.67
C ALA A 789 -2.58 8.80 -26.97
N VAL A 790 -2.85 7.64 -26.39
CA VAL A 790 -1.85 6.79 -25.72
C VAL A 790 -1.16 5.83 -26.69
N ALA A 791 -1.82 5.42 -27.78
CA ALA A 791 -1.30 4.45 -28.74
C ALA A 791 0.10 4.75 -29.33
N PRO A 792 0.53 6.01 -29.56
CA PRO A 792 1.89 6.30 -29.99
C PRO A 792 2.96 6.06 -28.91
N LYS A 793 2.57 6.01 -27.63
CA LYS A 793 3.47 5.87 -26.47
C LYS A 793 3.65 4.42 -26.02
N VAL A 794 2.78 3.53 -26.44
CA VAL A 794 2.79 2.11 -26.05
C VAL A 794 3.61 1.31 -27.04
N ALA A 795 4.54 0.51 -26.54
CA ALA A 795 5.34 -0.39 -27.39
C ALA A 795 4.41 -1.38 -28.10
N ARG A 796 4.50 -1.44 -29.42
CA ARG A 796 3.67 -2.33 -30.22
C ARG A 796 4.33 -3.70 -30.36
N PRO A 797 3.54 -4.78 -30.41
CA PRO A 797 4.08 -6.05 -30.88
C PRO A 797 4.70 -5.88 -32.27
N PRO A 798 5.77 -6.64 -32.58
CA PRO A 798 6.36 -6.66 -33.91
C PRO A 798 5.31 -6.91 -35.01
N ARG A 799 5.42 -6.23 -36.14
CA ARG A 799 4.42 -6.26 -37.22
C ARG A 799 4.21 -7.67 -37.79
N ASP A 800 5.27 -8.46 -37.88
CA ASP A 800 5.24 -9.87 -38.27
C ASP A 800 4.35 -10.71 -37.33
N ARG A 801 4.42 -10.48 -36.01
CA ARG A 801 3.49 -11.10 -35.05
C ARG A 801 2.04 -10.69 -35.32
N LEU A 802 1.79 -9.40 -35.59
CA LEU A 802 0.44 -8.94 -35.92
C LEU A 802 -0.10 -9.57 -37.21
N LEU A 803 0.73 -9.68 -38.25
CA LEU A 803 0.37 -10.32 -39.52
C LEU A 803 0.12 -11.83 -39.34
N ALA A 804 0.89 -12.49 -38.47
CA ALA A 804 0.64 -13.88 -38.10
C ALA A 804 -0.73 -14.04 -37.42
N MET A 805 -1.08 -13.16 -36.46
CA MET A 805 -2.41 -13.15 -35.82
C MET A 805 -3.56 -12.83 -36.79
N LEU A 806 -3.30 -12.01 -37.80
CA LEU A 806 -4.28 -11.73 -38.85
C LEU A 806 -4.59 -12.98 -39.69
N ALA A 807 -3.55 -13.74 -40.04
CA ALA A 807 -3.65 -14.96 -40.83
C ALA A 807 -4.19 -16.15 -40.02
N ASP A 808 -3.83 -16.23 -38.74
CA ASP A 808 -4.24 -17.28 -37.80
C ASP A 808 -4.81 -16.65 -36.51
N PRO A 809 -6.16 -16.58 -36.38
CA PRO A 809 -6.84 -16.09 -35.19
C PRO A 809 -6.46 -16.80 -33.88
N ASP A 810 -6.01 -18.07 -33.91
CA ASP A 810 -5.65 -18.82 -32.69
C ASP A 810 -4.37 -18.30 -32.03
N LEU A 811 -3.62 -17.44 -32.73
CA LEU A 811 -2.47 -16.72 -32.17
C LEU A 811 -2.87 -15.49 -31.33
N VAL A 812 -4.12 -15.05 -31.40
CA VAL A 812 -4.67 -14.02 -30.49
C VAL A 812 -5.04 -14.70 -29.18
N ARG A 813 -4.28 -14.43 -28.10
CA ARG A 813 -4.36 -15.22 -26.85
C ARG A 813 -4.74 -14.42 -25.61
N GLU A 814 -4.44 -13.13 -25.61
CA GLU A 814 -4.67 -12.25 -24.46
C GLU A 814 -5.29 -10.91 -24.86
N LEU A 815 -5.75 -10.16 -23.86
CA LEU A 815 -6.37 -8.84 -24.06
C LEU A 815 -5.51 -7.91 -24.93
N GLY A 816 -4.21 -7.88 -24.67
CA GLY A 816 -3.26 -7.09 -25.47
C GLY A 816 -3.21 -7.49 -26.94
N ASP A 817 -3.34 -8.78 -27.27
CA ASP A 817 -3.36 -9.25 -28.66
C ASP A 817 -4.64 -8.78 -29.38
N HIS A 818 -5.79 -8.80 -28.70
CA HIS A 818 -7.05 -8.29 -29.26
C HIS A 818 -6.91 -6.83 -29.66
N ALA A 819 -6.47 -5.96 -28.75
CA ALA A 819 -6.26 -4.55 -29.05
C ALA A 819 -5.19 -4.33 -30.13
N ALA A 820 -4.07 -5.06 -30.07
CA ALA A 820 -2.93 -4.85 -30.96
C ALA A 820 -3.19 -5.30 -32.41
N LEU A 821 -3.97 -6.37 -32.62
CA LEU A 821 -4.31 -6.88 -33.95
C LEU A 821 -4.98 -5.79 -34.81
N TYR A 822 -5.90 -5.02 -34.23
CA TYR A 822 -6.67 -3.99 -34.92
C TYR A 822 -5.91 -2.67 -35.16
N LEU A 823 -4.65 -2.61 -34.75
CA LEU A 823 -3.72 -1.57 -35.18
C LEU A 823 -3.27 -1.78 -36.63
N LEU A 824 -3.44 -2.97 -37.22
CA LEU A 824 -3.08 -3.25 -38.61
C LEU A 824 -4.12 -2.72 -39.61
N PRO A 825 -3.73 -1.94 -40.63
CA PRO A 825 -4.64 -1.49 -41.69
C PRO A 825 -5.37 -2.62 -42.43
N GLN A 826 -4.76 -3.80 -42.52
CA GLN A 826 -5.36 -4.98 -43.15
C GLN A 826 -6.62 -5.48 -42.42
N THR A 827 -6.87 -5.04 -41.18
CA THR A 827 -8.10 -5.37 -40.44
C THR A 827 -9.28 -4.48 -40.79
N LEU A 828 -9.10 -3.38 -41.54
CA LEU A 828 -10.15 -2.41 -41.84
C LEU A 828 -11.39 -3.05 -42.49
N SER A 829 -11.19 -3.99 -43.41
CA SER A 829 -12.27 -4.73 -44.08
C SER A 829 -13.15 -5.55 -43.11
N ARG A 830 -12.66 -5.86 -41.91
CA ARG A 830 -13.47 -6.53 -40.87
C ARG A 830 -14.58 -5.63 -40.33
N PHE A 831 -14.51 -4.31 -40.55
CA PHE A 831 -15.50 -3.34 -40.12
C PHE A 831 -16.49 -2.93 -41.23
N ASP A 832 -16.40 -3.50 -42.43
CA ASP A 832 -17.26 -3.13 -43.56
C ASP A 832 -18.75 -3.29 -43.23
N PHE A 833 -19.12 -4.32 -42.47
CA PHE A 833 -20.50 -4.54 -42.04
C PHE A 833 -20.99 -3.46 -41.07
N THR A 834 -20.09 -2.98 -40.20
CA THR A 834 -20.36 -1.97 -39.17
C THR A 834 -20.54 -0.59 -39.79
N LEU A 835 -19.72 -0.24 -40.77
CA LEU A 835 -19.70 1.07 -41.40
C LEU A 835 -20.70 1.22 -42.55
N ARG A 836 -21.41 0.16 -42.92
CA ARG A 836 -22.35 0.15 -44.05
C ARG A 836 -23.46 1.20 -43.94
N ASP A 837 -24.10 1.35 -42.77
CA ASP A 837 -25.16 2.36 -42.56
C ASP A 837 -24.58 3.77 -42.59
N ALA A 838 -23.43 3.98 -41.93
CA ALA A 838 -22.70 5.25 -41.96
C ALA A 838 -22.31 5.68 -43.38
N ALA A 839 -22.03 4.73 -44.28
CA ALA A 839 -21.74 4.99 -45.68
C ALA A 839 -23.00 5.20 -46.56
N ALA A 840 -24.18 4.76 -46.10
CA ALA A 840 -25.42 4.78 -46.88
C ALA A 840 -26.14 6.13 -46.85
N GLY A 841 -25.87 6.99 -45.87
CA GLY A 841 -26.55 8.27 -45.72
C GLY A 841 -26.08 9.07 -44.50
N PRO A 842 -26.71 10.22 -44.22
CA PRO A 842 -26.37 11.01 -43.04
C PRO A 842 -26.69 10.24 -41.76
N ALA A 843 -25.83 10.41 -40.76
CA ALA A 843 -26.04 9.82 -39.45
C ALA A 843 -27.34 10.36 -38.80
N ARG A 844 -28.01 9.52 -38.01
CA ARG A 844 -29.30 9.83 -37.40
C ARG A 844 -29.15 10.87 -36.29
N PRO A 845 -30.10 11.82 -36.13
CA PRO A 845 -30.08 12.73 -35.00
C PRO A 845 -30.19 11.97 -33.67
N PHE A 846 -29.23 12.18 -32.79
CA PHE A 846 -29.04 11.37 -31.58
C PHE A 846 -30.26 11.35 -30.65
N ASP A 847 -30.80 12.52 -30.31
CA ASP A 847 -31.92 12.62 -29.36
C ASP A 847 -33.24 12.10 -29.95
N GLU A 848 -33.44 12.25 -31.25
CA GLU A 848 -34.61 11.71 -31.95
C GLU A 848 -34.54 10.18 -32.00
N HIS A 849 -33.36 9.62 -32.26
CA HIS A 849 -33.15 8.17 -32.30
C HIS A 849 -33.42 7.50 -30.95
N PHE A 850 -33.02 8.15 -29.85
CA PHE A 850 -33.29 7.66 -28.49
C PHE A 850 -34.50 8.33 -27.82
N ALA A 851 -35.46 8.86 -28.59
CA ALA A 851 -36.64 9.52 -28.03
C ALA A 851 -37.38 8.59 -27.02
N GLY A 852 -37.85 9.17 -25.91
CA GLY A 852 -38.58 8.43 -24.85
C GLY A 852 -37.71 7.68 -23.84
N TRP A 853 -36.37 7.70 -23.97
CA TRP A 853 -35.47 7.07 -22.96
C TRP A 853 -35.71 7.61 -21.54
N ARG A 854 -36.04 8.90 -21.42
CA ARG A 854 -36.28 9.58 -20.15
C ARG A 854 -37.47 8.99 -19.41
N ASP A 855 -38.59 8.78 -20.10
CA ASP A 855 -39.82 8.22 -19.50
C ASP A 855 -39.60 6.78 -19.03
N ARG A 856 -38.78 6.05 -19.78
CA ARG A 856 -38.46 4.64 -19.47
C ARG A 856 -37.54 4.51 -18.26
N TRP A 857 -36.56 5.39 -18.08
CA TRP A 857 -35.44 5.14 -17.16
C TRP A 857 -35.30 6.13 -16.00
N LEU A 858 -35.80 7.37 -16.12
CA LEU A 858 -35.65 8.33 -15.03
C LEU A 858 -36.55 7.96 -13.85
N HIS A 859 -35.96 7.96 -12.66
CA HIS A 859 -36.68 7.72 -11.42
C HIS A 859 -35.93 8.33 -10.23
N PRO A 860 -36.61 8.97 -9.26
CA PRO A 860 -35.94 9.56 -8.07
C PRO A 860 -35.30 8.52 -7.14
N ASP A 861 -35.67 7.24 -7.26
CA ASP A 861 -35.10 6.12 -6.52
C ASP A 861 -34.30 5.22 -7.48
N LEU A 862 -33.00 5.07 -7.22
CA LEU A 862 -32.07 4.25 -8.01
C LEU A 862 -32.48 2.78 -7.99
N THR A 863 -33.08 2.32 -6.90
CA THR A 863 -33.49 0.93 -6.74
C THR A 863 -34.61 0.57 -7.71
N GLU A 864 -35.50 1.51 -8.04
CA GLU A 864 -36.50 1.27 -9.10
C GLU A 864 -35.87 1.25 -10.49
N VAL A 865 -34.82 2.05 -10.73
CA VAL A 865 -34.06 1.95 -12.00
C VAL A 865 -33.41 0.58 -12.10
N LEU A 866 -32.77 0.10 -11.02
CA LEU A 866 -32.19 -1.23 -10.97
C LEU A 866 -33.23 -2.33 -11.26
N ARG A 867 -34.42 -2.28 -10.64
CA ARG A 867 -35.49 -3.25 -10.91
C ARG A 867 -35.88 -3.27 -12.39
N ARG A 868 -36.06 -2.10 -13.01
CA ARG A 868 -36.36 -2.02 -14.45
C ARG A 868 -35.26 -2.62 -15.32
N VAL A 869 -33.98 -2.47 -14.94
CA VAL A 869 -32.84 -3.09 -15.64
C VAL A 869 -32.87 -4.61 -15.47
N VAL A 870 -33.09 -5.11 -14.25
CA VAL A 870 -33.22 -6.55 -13.96
C VAL A 870 -34.37 -7.16 -14.76
N ASP A 871 -35.53 -6.52 -14.78
CA ASP A 871 -36.72 -6.97 -15.52
C ASP A 871 -36.44 -7.01 -17.03
N ALA A 872 -35.74 -6.00 -17.56
CA ALA A 872 -35.37 -5.94 -18.97
C ALA A 872 -34.40 -7.08 -19.34
N MET A 873 -33.39 -7.35 -18.51
CA MET A 873 -32.46 -8.48 -18.70
C MET A 873 -33.20 -9.83 -18.62
N ALA A 874 -34.04 -10.01 -17.61
CA ALA A 874 -34.82 -11.24 -17.46
C ALA A 874 -35.76 -11.48 -18.64
N SER A 875 -36.42 -10.44 -19.13
CA SER A 875 -37.31 -10.49 -20.31
C SER A 875 -36.57 -10.86 -21.60
N ALA A 876 -35.30 -10.48 -21.72
CA ALA A 876 -34.41 -10.88 -22.82
C ALA A 876 -33.77 -12.27 -22.62
N GLY A 877 -34.16 -13.01 -21.57
CA GLY A 877 -33.62 -14.33 -21.27
C GLY A 877 -32.24 -14.34 -20.63
N THR A 878 -31.80 -13.21 -20.06
CA THR A 878 -30.49 -13.04 -19.43
C THR A 878 -30.55 -12.55 -17.97
N PRO A 879 -31.32 -13.21 -17.09
CA PRO A 879 -31.52 -12.74 -15.72
C PRO A 879 -30.18 -12.59 -14.97
N PRO A 880 -29.95 -11.45 -14.30
CA PRO A 880 -28.69 -11.20 -13.60
C PRO A 880 -28.61 -11.98 -12.29
N LEU A 881 -27.52 -12.73 -12.13
CA LEU A 881 -27.12 -13.42 -10.91
C LEU A 881 -26.01 -12.63 -10.22
N VAL A 882 -26.22 -12.26 -8.97
CA VAL A 882 -25.32 -11.37 -8.24
C VAL A 882 -24.50 -12.16 -7.23
N VAL A 883 -23.18 -12.04 -7.28
CA VAL A 883 -22.27 -12.47 -6.22
C VAL A 883 -21.81 -11.22 -5.47
N ASP A 884 -22.14 -11.14 -4.18
CA ASP A 884 -21.64 -10.07 -3.31
C ASP A 884 -20.16 -10.31 -2.97
N GLN A 885 -19.31 -9.41 -3.46
CA GLN A 885 -17.86 -9.43 -3.28
C GLN A 885 -17.40 -8.39 -2.25
N THR A 886 -18.32 -7.75 -1.53
CA THR A 886 -18.04 -6.68 -0.58
C THR A 886 -17.21 -7.22 0.58
N GLY A 887 -15.90 -6.94 0.56
CA GLY A 887 -14.94 -7.32 1.57
C GLY A 887 -14.80 -6.31 2.70
N ALA A 888 -13.74 -6.47 3.48
CA ALA A 888 -13.47 -5.61 4.63
C ALA A 888 -12.94 -4.22 4.22
N ALA A 889 -12.26 -4.10 3.07
CA ALA A 889 -11.73 -2.83 2.59
C ALA A 889 -12.86 -1.94 2.06
N GLU A 890 -13.74 -2.54 1.25
CA GLU A 890 -14.94 -1.92 0.69
C GLU A 890 -15.82 -1.37 1.81
N ARG A 891 -16.09 -2.17 2.85
CA ARG A 891 -16.86 -1.72 4.03
C ARG A 891 -16.23 -0.53 4.75
N ARG A 892 -14.90 -0.46 4.88
CA ARG A 892 -14.20 0.69 5.51
C ARG A 892 -14.27 1.95 4.66
N LEU A 893 -14.35 1.78 3.35
CA LEU A 893 -14.52 2.85 2.37
C LEU A 893 -15.99 3.20 2.13
N ASP A 894 -16.92 2.51 2.81
CA ASP A 894 -18.36 2.64 2.64
C ASP A 894 -18.80 2.41 1.18
N LEU A 895 -18.20 1.38 0.58
CA LEU A 895 -18.42 0.89 -0.78
C LEU A 895 -19.01 -0.52 -0.75
N ALA A 896 -19.67 -0.89 -1.84
CA ALA A 896 -20.03 -2.27 -2.16
C ALA A 896 -19.32 -2.70 -3.44
N ALA A 897 -19.01 -3.99 -3.54
CA ALA A 897 -18.42 -4.61 -4.73
C ALA A 897 -19.20 -5.88 -5.08
N VAL A 898 -19.49 -6.09 -6.36
CA VAL A 898 -20.23 -7.25 -6.84
C VAL A 898 -19.68 -7.78 -8.16
N LYS A 899 -19.99 -9.04 -8.46
CA LYS A 899 -19.94 -9.60 -9.82
C LYS A 899 -21.36 -9.96 -10.24
N VAL A 900 -21.76 -9.55 -11.44
CA VAL A 900 -22.98 -10.00 -12.12
C VAL A 900 -22.61 -11.05 -13.17
N LEU A 901 -23.32 -12.17 -13.14
CA LEU A 901 -23.32 -13.18 -14.20
C LEU A 901 -24.69 -13.15 -14.87
N ALA A 902 -24.73 -13.16 -16.20
CA ALA A 902 -26.00 -13.16 -16.94
C ALA A 902 -26.08 -14.40 -17.83
N PRO A 903 -26.56 -15.54 -17.32
CA PRO A 903 -26.73 -16.75 -18.14
C PRO A 903 -27.61 -16.45 -19.35
N GLY A 904 -27.11 -16.77 -20.55
CA GLY A 904 -27.70 -16.45 -21.84
C GLY A 904 -27.00 -15.29 -22.55
N ALA A 905 -26.38 -14.35 -21.84
CA ALA A 905 -25.64 -13.23 -22.43
C ALA A 905 -24.34 -13.70 -23.07
N VAL A 906 -23.91 -13.02 -24.14
CA VAL A 906 -22.64 -13.31 -24.81
C VAL A 906 -21.51 -12.71 -23.96
N PRO A 907 -20.66 -13.53 -23.33
CA PRO A 907 -19.72 -13.02 -22.35
C PRO A 907 -18.39 -12.60 -22.99
N MET A 908 -17.75 -11.58 -22.41
CA MET A 908 -16.44 -11.10 -22.86
C MET A 908 -15.33 -12.09 -22.49
N THR A 909 -14.59 -12.56 -23.49
CA THR A 909 -13.49 -13.51 -23.34
C THR A 909 -12.30 -13.07 -24.17
N PHE A 910 -11.11 -13.11 -23.58
CA PHE A 910 -9.87 -12.79 -24.32
C PHE A 910 -9.15 -14.07 -24.73
N GLY A 911 -8.58 -14.04 -25.92
CA GLY A 911 -8.03 -15.19 -26.63
C GLY A 911 -9.08 -15.86 -27.52
N HIS A 912 -8.77 -16.06 -28.79
CA HIS A 912 -9.74 -16.56 -29.77
C HIS A 912 -10.27 -17.96 -29.42
N LEU A 913 -9.43 -18.80 -28.82
CA LEU A 913 -9.79 -20.14 -28.35
C LEU A 913 -10.71 -20.12 -27.13
N ASN A 914 -10.83 -19.00 -26.41
CA ASN A 914 -11.67 -18.88 -25.23
C ASN A 914 -13.09 -18.40 -25.55
N ARG A 915 -13.39 -18.13 -26.83
CA ARG A 915 -14.69 -17.62 -27.27
C ARG A 915 -15.84 -18.52 -26.85
N ARG A 916 -16.94 -17.90 -26.41
CA ARG A 916 -18.18 -18.57 -25.99
C ARG A 916 -19.33 -18.13 -26.89
N VAL A 917 -19.34 -18.69 -28.11
CA VAL A 917 -20.23 -18.24 -29.19
C VAL A 917 -21.42 -19.17 -29.42
N ASP A 918 -21.49 -20.28 -28.68
CA ASP A 918 -22.54 -21.29 -28.82
C ASP A 918 -23.73 -21.04 -27.88
N LEU A 919 -24.32 -19.85 -27.97
CA LEU A 919 -25.45 -19.41 -27.14
C LEU A 919 -26.73 -19.23 -27.98
N PRO A 920 -27.93 -19.61 -27.49
CA PRO A 920 -29.17 -19.52 -28.26
C PRO A 920 -29.42 -18.13 -28.86
N ARG A 921 -29.23 -17.05 -28.09
CA ARG A 921 -29.45 -15.69 -28.57
C ARG A 921 -28.46 -15.25 -29.65
N LEU A 922 -27.20 -15.69 -29.57
CA LEU A 922 -26.21 -15.38 -30.61
C LEU A 922 -26.47 -16.21 -31.87
N ARG A 923 -26.82 -17.50 -31.74
CA ARG A 923 -27.25 -18.31 -32.89
C ARG A 923 -28.43 -17.67 -33.61
N GLN A 924 -29.43 -17.17 -32.86
CA GLN A 924 -30.57 -16.46 -33.41
C GLN A 924 -30.16 -15.18 -34.14
N ALA A 925 -29.31 -14.34 -33.52
CA ALA A 925 -28.82 -13.11 -34.13
C ALA A 925 -28.03 -13.37 -35.42
N ARG A 926 -27.25 -14.47 -35.48
CA ARG A 926 -26.46 -14.87 -36.65
C ARG A 926 -27.28 -15.33 -37.85
N LEU A 927 -28.57 -15.66 -37.69
CA LEU A 927 -29.43 -16.03 -38.82
C LEU A 927 -29.55 -14.91 -39.87
N ALA A 928 -29.36 -13.65 -39.47
CA ALA A 928 -29.39 -12.51 -40.38
C ALA A 928 -28.14 -12.41 -41.28
N ALA A 929 -27.02 -13.00 -40.86
CA ALA A 929 -25.76 -12.99 -41.59
C ALA A 929 -24.97 -14.30 -41.31
N PRO A 930 -25.46 -15.46 -41.80
CA PRO A 930 -24.89 -16.76 -41.45
C PRO A 930 -23.44 -16.95 -41.89
N ASP A 931 -23.05 -16.27 -42.99
CA ASP A 931 -21.70 -16.32 -43.55
C ASP A 931 -20.71 -15.38 -42.83
N HIS A 932 -21.17 -14.60 -41.84
CA HIS A 932 -20.28 -13.73 -41.06
C HIS A 932 -19.33 -14.58 -40.20
N LEU A 933 -18.03 -14.34 -40.39
CA LEU A 933 -16.96 -15.07 -39.71
C LEU A 933 -16.86 -14.66 -38.25
N ILE A 934 -16.66 -15.64 -37.37
CA ILE A 934 -16.34 -15.38 -35.96
C ILE A 934 -14.85 -15.07 -35.85
N LEU A 935 -14.53 -13.79 -35.72
CA LEU A 935 -13.16 -13.30 -35.61
C LEU A 935 -12.88 -12.74 -34.20
N PRO A 936 -11.62 -12.69 -33.73
CA PRO A 936 -11.27 -12.07 -32.46
C PRO A 936 -11.82 -10.63 -32.41
N HIS A 937 -12.55 -10.25 -31.36
CA HIS A 937 -13.17 -8.92 -31.31
C HIS A 937 -12.13 -7.80 -31.09
N PRO A 938 -12.42 -6.55 -31.52
CA PRO A 938 -11.53 -5.41 -31.34
C PRO A 938 -11.63 -4.72 -29.96
N PHE A 939 -12.53 -5.19 -29.09
CA PHE A 939 -12.68 -4.63 -27.74
C PHE A 939 -11.40 -4.80 -26.90
N PRO A 940 -10.85 -3.70 -26.31
CA PRO A 940 -9.62 -3.73 -25.51
C PRO A 940 -9.80 -4.20 -24.06
#